data_AF-A0A368CD18-F1
#
_entry.id   AF-A0A368CD18-F1
#
_cell.length_a   1.000
_cell.length_b   1.000
_cell.length_c   1.000
_cell.angle_alpha   90.00
_cell.angle_beta   90.00
_cell.angle_gamma   90.00
#
_symmetry.space_group_name_H-M   'P 1'
#
loop_
_entity.id
_entity.type
_entity.pdbx_description
1 polymer ?
#
loop_
_entity_poly.entity_id
_entity_poly.type
_entity_poly.pdbx_seq_one_letter_code
_entity_poly.pdbx_strand_id
1 'polypeptide(L)'
;MHASLTNQIYPLLIARRLIIALILIATVTGAIADDLIDETAIQARINWVPLALVREDDRDERCIKCGGRYQDPLVNVDRSVPPAQFDLEVTAGDTDITDETLYFSDNVTVSQGYRTLKAQEVSIDRIEQTVVAQGPIEFREPGIVMYGDTMNYDSLGERAVLANAEFAMYDQQLYGVADAIARDANGSLEIEDGSLTFCSPIEPSWVVMAENLRVDSTTRIGEAWGARIDVKGVPIAYLPWIQFPLDDQRKTGLLFPDVSSDTRGGVDITVPIYMNLAPNYDATYSPRLIQDRGLLHRLNARLLSQRTGFWDITGAVLRSDDLHATPPNEDRWSINVQQSSDPSDRLRTHIDYSKVSDNRYLRDLENNTLSAQRQTALLQHARLDWLADNWLFGLEAQQFQNITDDLSDNYKRLPQISAVWRGNEMIGPLAPIIQLQAANFDTDADKVTGQRLYQELGLRLPMTRDYGFLNTSVSYRAIDYRLKSPDSNQSWEASVDSWVTRIEGGLEFERQTTLFGTSFIQTLEPRVQYLYASYDDHSGIPDFDSAELTFSYRQLFRATRFSGYDRLADANQLSLGVTSRLVDPKSGIERVSASIGQVINFRDQRVRLSERDAALTDEGSALAFALDIRTSERWSIHSNVLFDSYDQEIDATNIRVGFRPSDDAIVNVGYTFREPPASFSARPVTEQVNSSAYFPINGNWSAFGAVRYSLEIGSSVEDMIGVEYDGCCIKVRLIYMSYLDALRDAEFFVSEPELVRDRAFQFQFVLKGLGGFGNRVDNLMQDMIRGFNAKR
;
A
#
# COMPACT_ATOMS: atom_id res chain seq x y z
N MET A 1 -69.33 -24.26 -20.50
CA MET A 1 -69.56 -24.91 -21.82
C MET A 1 -68.50 -25.98 -22.01
N HIS A 2 -69.00 -27.15 -22.43
CA HIS A 2 -68.43 -28.46 -22.74
C HIS A 2 -66.92 -28.63 -22.98
N ALA A 3 -66.32 -29.81 -22.88
CA ALA A 3 -66.61 -31.10 -22.25
C ALA A 3 -65.36 -31.97 -22.55
N SER A 4 -65.23 -33.06 -21.81
CA SER A 4 -64.09 -33.97 -21.74
C SER A 4 -64.09 -35.11 -22.77
N LEU A 5 -62.92 -35.78 -22.88
CA LEU A 5 -62.68 -37.19 -23.29
C LEU A 5 -62.88 -37.46 -24.80
N THR A 6 -62.02 -38.18 -25.54
CA THR A 6 -61.36 -39.47 -25.25
C THR A 6 -60.34 -39.76 -26.37
N ASN A 7 -59.14 -40.31 -26.09
CA ASN A 7 -58.66 -41.54 -26.73
C ASN A 7 -57.28 -41.99 -26.20
N GLN A 8 -57.27 -43.20 -25.65
CA GLN A 8 -56.09 -44.03 -25.41
C GLN A 8 -55.63 -44.69 -26.72
N ILE A 9 -54.32 -44.97 -26.77
CA ILE A 9 -53.64 -46.20 -27.27
C ILE A 9 -52.37 -45.77 -27.99
N TYR A 10 -51.22 -45.88 -27.31
CA TYR A 10 -49.92 -46.33 -27.85
C TYR A 10 -48.88 -46.32 -26.72
N PRO A 11 -48.63 -47.47 -26.05
CA PRO A 11 -47.32 -47.69 -25.44
C PRO A 11 -46.82 -49.08 -25.81
N LEU A 12 -46.04 -49.20 -26.88
CA LEU A 12 -45.24 -50.42 -27.15
C LEU A 12 -43.95 -50.18 -27.95
N LEU A 13 -43.63 -48.92 -28.31
CA LEU A 13 -42.41 -48.58 -29.04
C LEU A 13 -41.37 -47.79 -28.21
N ILE A 14 -41.72 -47.30 -27.02
CA ILE A 14 -40.79 -46.56 -26.14
C ILE A 14 -39.95 -47.51 -25.26
N ALA A 15 -40.49 -48.69 -24.91
CA ALA A 15 -39.78 -49.66 -24.06
C ALA A 15 -38.56 -50.31 -24.75
N ARG A 16 -38.46 -50.27 -26.09
CA ARG A 16 -37.34 -50.88 -26.83
C ARG A 16 -36.17 -49.92 -27.09
N ARG A 17 -36.37 -48.59 -26.96
CA ARG A 17 -35.29 -47.59 -27.06
C ARG A 17 -34.65 -47.24 -25.72
N LEU A 18 -35.32 -47.47 -24.60
CA LEU A 18 -34.75 -47.28 -23.26
C LEU A 18 -33.72 -48.35 -22.87
N ILE A 19 -33.81 -49.56 -23.40
CA ILE A 19 -32.87 -50.65 -23.07
C ILE A 19 -31.51 -50.46 -23.79
N ILE A 20 -31.48 -49.78 -24.94
CA ILE A 20 -30.22 -49.45 -25.64
C ILE A 20 -29.54 -48.22 -25.03
N ALA A 21 -30.30 -47.27 -24.46
CA ALA A 21 -29.76 -46.12 -23.73
C ALA A 21 -29.16 -46.52 -22.36
N LEU A 22 -29.70 -47.54 -21.69
CA LEU A 22 -29.16 -48.05 -20.42
C LEU A 22 -27.84 -48.84 -20.57
N ILE A 23 -27.54 -49.37 -21.76
CA ILE A 23 -26.27 -50.08 -22.03
C ILE A 23 -25.15 -49.08 -22.42
N LEU A 24 -25.48 -47.89 -22.94
CA LEU A 24 -24.51 -46.80 -23.14
C LEU A 24 -24.17 -46.03 -21.84
N ILE A 25 -25.04 -46.05 -20.83
CA ILE A 25 -24.75 -45.44 -19.52
C ILE A 25 -23.82 -46.33 -18.67
N ALA A 26 -23.81 -47.65 -18.91
CA ALA A 26 -22.92 -48.60 -18.23
C ALA A 26 -21.47 -48.58 -18.75
N THR A 27 -21.22 -48.04 -19.94
CA THR A 27 -19.87 -47.94 -20.53
C THR A 27 -19.23 -46.57 -20.28
N VAL A 28 -20.02 -45.52 -20.05
CA VAL A 28 -19.53 -44.18 -19.63
C VAL A 28 -19.27 -44.11 -18.13
N THR A 29 -19.95 -44.93 -17.32
CA THR A 29 -19.68 -45.04 -15.86
C THR A 29 -18.38 -45.75 -15.54
N GLY A 30 -17.91 -46.67 -16.40
CA GLY A 30 -16.60 -47.31 -16.25
C GLY A 30 -15.45 -46.32 -16.44
N ALA A 31 -15.50 -45.49 -17.48
CA ALA A 31 -14.46 -44.49 -17.74
C ALA A 31 -14.40 -43.39 -16.67
N ILE A 32 -15.55 -42.89 -16.20
CA ILE A 32 -15.59 -41.89 -15.12
C ILE A 32 -15.15 -42.50 -13.78
N ALA A 33 -15.48 -43.76 -13.50
CA ALA A 33 -15.04 -44.44 -12.30
C ALA A 33 -13.54 -44.76 -12.32
N ASP A 34 -12.99 -45.20 -13.45
CA ASP A 34 -11.55 -45.45 -13.61
C ASP A 34 -10.76 -44.13 -13.50
N ASP A 35 -11.20 -43.04 -14.14
CA ASP A 35 -10.54 -41.72 -14.01
C ASP A 35 -10.59 -41.20 -12.55
N LEU A 36 -11.72 -41.36 -11.84
CA LEU A 36 -11.85 -40.98 -10.43
C LEU A 36 -11.00 -41.86 -9.48
N ILE A 37 -10.88 -43.15 -9.79
CA ILE A 37 -10.05 -44.08 -9.02
C ILE A 37 -8.56 -43.77 -9.23
N ASP A 38 -8.15 -43.41 -10.45
CA ASP A 38 -6.77 -43.05 -10.78
C ASP A 38 -6.40 -41.69 -10.13
N GLU A 39 -7.27 -40.68 -10.22
CA GLU A 39 -7.09 -39.40 -9.54
C GLU A 39 -6.94 -39.55 -8.02
N THR A 40 -7.78 -40.37 -7.39
CA THR A 40 -7.71 -40.60 -5.93
C THR A 40 -6.46 -41.38 -5.51
N ALA A 41 -5.99 -42.32 -6.34
CA ALA A 41 -4.74 -43.03 -6.11
C ALA A 41 -3.53 -42.09 -6.23
N ILE A 42 -3.49 -41.23 -7.26
CA ILE A 42 -2.44 -40.23 -7.47
C ILE A 42 -2.40 -39.24 -6.30
N GLN A 43 -3.55 -38.71 -5.89
CA GLN A 43 -3.66 -37.79 -4.74
C GLN A 43 -3.15 -38.42 -3.44
N ALA A 44 -3.57 -39.64 -3.14
CA ALA A 44 -3.16 -40.34 -1.93
C ALA A 44 -1.65 -40.60 -1.92
N ARG A 45 -1.07 -40.95 -3.07
CA ARG A 45 0.37 -41.20 -3.24
C ARG A 45 1.19 -39.97 -2.84
N ILE A 46 0.85 -38.78 -3.34
CA ILE A 46 1.58 -37.54 -3.05
C ILE A 46 1.11 -36.83 -1.76
N ASN A 47 0.31 -37.50 -0.93
CA ASN A 47 -0.29 -36.94 0.29
C ASN A 47 -1.07 -35.63 0.06
N TRP A 48 -1.73 -35.51 -1.08
CA TRP A 48 -2.74 -34.49 -1.30
C TRP A 48 -4.03 -34.89 -0.59
N VAL A 49 -4.46 -34.06 0.36
CA VAL A 49 -5.67 -34.28 1.14
C VAL A 49 -6.79 -33.39 0.58
N PRO A 50 -7.85 -33.97 0.01
CA PRO A 50 -9.02 -33.21 -0.44
C PRO A 50 -9.65 -32.41 0.70
N LEU A 51 -10.20 -31.23 0.40
CA LEU A 51 -10.75 -30.28 1.39
C LEU A 51 -11.73 -30.95 2.38
N ALA A 52 -12.55 -31.90 1.91
CA ALA A 52 -13.51 -32.63 2.72
C ALA A 52 -12.86 -33.43 3.88
N LEU A 53 -11.59 -33.84 3.72
CA LEU A 53 -10.83 -34.62 4.70
C LEU A 53 -9.87 -33.75 5.53
N VAL A 54 -9.62 -32.50 5.14
CA VAL A 54 -8.81 -31.55 5.92
C VAL A 54 -9.61 -31.07 7.14
N ARG A 55 -9.00 -31.07 8.33
CA ARG A 55 -9.59 -30.54 9.57
C ARG A 55 -9.93 -29.07 9.42
N GLU A 56 -11.06 -28.61 9.98
CA GLU A 56 -11.52 -27.22 9.81
C GLU A 56 -10.50 -26.18 10.30
N ASP A 57 -9.81 -26.46 11.41
CA ASP A 57 -8.76 -25.57 11.96
C ASP A 57 -7.54 -25.40 11.03
N ASP A 58 -7.32 -26.35 10.10
CA ASP A 58 -6.18 -26.40 9.19
C ASP A 58 -6.53 -25.91 7.76
N ARG A 59 -7.78 -25.45 7.54
CA ARG A 59 -8.26 -24.94 6.26
C ARG A 59 -7.95 -23.45 6.12
N ASP A 60 -6.80 -23.13 5.55
CA ASP A 60 -6.50 -21.77 5.11
C ASP A 60 -7.22 -21.41 3.80
N GLU A 61 -7.16 -20.13 3.42
CA GLU A 61 -7.81 -19.61 2.21
C GLU A 61 -7.34 -20.34 0.94
N ARG A 62 -6.06 -20.69 0.87
CA ARG A 62 -5.49 -21.44 -0.25
C ARG A 62 -6.11 -22.84 -0.32
N CYS A 63 -6.16 -23.55 0.80
CA CYS A 63 -6.73 -24.89 0.90
C CYS A 63 -8.18 -24.92 0.42
N ILE A 64 -8.98 -23.92 0.83
CA ILE A 64 -10.36 -23.77 0.40
C ILE A 64 -10.44 -23.52 -1.12
N LYS A 65 -9.66 -22.57 -1.64
CA LYS A 65 -9.67 -22.21 -3.07
C LYS A 65 -9.09 -23.31 -3.97
N CYS A 66 -8.17 -24.12 -3.46
CA CYS A 66 -7.54 -25.24 -4.16
C CYS A 66 -8.29 -26.56 -4.01
N GLY A 67 -9.33 -26.64 -3.16
CA GLY A 67 -10.08 -27.88 -2.95
C GLY A 67 -9.29 -28.96 -2.19
N GLY A 68 -8.20 -28.59 -1.51
CA GLY A 68 -7.32 -29.51 -0.79
C GLY A 68 -5.97 -28.89 -0.47
N ARG A 69 -5.10 -29.65 0.17
CA ARG A 69 -3.72 -29.28 0.46
C ARG A 69 -2.83 -30.51 0.59
N TYR A 70 -1.54 -30.34 0.35
CA TYR A 70 -0.55 -31.34 0.73
C TYR A 70 -0.34 -31.36 2.26
N GLN A 71 -0.20 -32.55 2.84
CA GLN A 71 0.11 -32.73 4.27
C GLN A 71 1.35 -33.61 4.45
N ASP A 72 2.34 -33.11 5.19
CA ASP A 72 3.54 -33.87 5.52
C ASP A 72 3.27 -34.89 6.64
N PRO A 73 3.35 -36.20 6.38
CA PRO A 73 3.20 -37.22 7.43
C PRO A 73 4.37 -37.20 8.43
N LEU A 74 5.52 -36.61 8.08
CA LEU A 74 6.73 -36.55 8.89
C LEU A 74 6.94 -35.19 9.58
N VAL A 75 5.91 -34.33 9.63
CA VAL A 75 6.02 -32.98 10.22
C VAL A 75 6.49 -32.98 11.67
N ASN A 76 6.12 -34.01 12.45
CA ASN A 76 6.43 -34.13 13.87
C ASN A 76 7.66 -35.00 14.18
N VAL A 77 8.44 -35.38 13.17
CA VAL A 77 9.66 -36.18 13.38
C VAL A 77 10.77 -35.30 13.96
N ASP A 78 11.54 -35.84 14.90
CA ASP A 78 12.70 -35.17 15.46
C ASP A 78 13.80 -35.00 14.39
N ARG A 79 14.18 -33.74 14.13
CA ARG A 79 15.19 -33.33 13.15
C ARG A 79 16.50 -32.90 13.80
N SER A 80 16.68 -33.14 15.11
CA SER A 80 17.86 -32.69 15.87
C SER A 80 19.16 -33.38 15.46
N VAL A 81 19.07 -34.62 14.95
CA VAL A 81 20.21 -35.41 14.48
C VAL A 81 20.08 -35.64 12.96
N PRO A 82 21.10 -35.30 12.15
CA PRO A 82 21.08 -35.54 10.72
C PRO A 82 21.03 -37.05 10.37
N PRO A 83 20.34 -37.46 9.29
CA PRO A 83 20.25 -38.85 8.85
C PRO A 83 21.61 -39.54 8.71
N ALA A 84 22.63 -38.83 8.21
CA ALA A 84 23.97 -39.37 7.99
C ALA A 84 24.68 -39.86 9.27
N GLN A 85 24.18 -39.52 10.46
CA GLN A 85 24.72 -40.01 11.74
C GLN A 85 24.03 -41.29 12.24
N PHE A 86 22.94 -41.71 11.60
CA PHE A 86 22.28 -42.98 11.88
C PHE A 86 22.84 -44.09 11.00
N ASP A 87 22.85 -45.30 11.55
CA ASP A 87 23.15 -46.51 10.78
C ASP A 87 22.13 -46.70 9.66
N LEU A 88 22.59 -47.27 8.54
CA LEU A 88 21.73 -47.64 7.43
C LEU A 88 21.04 -48.97 7.75
N GLU A 89 19.71 -48.95 7.87
CA GLU A 89 18.90 -50.15 8.09
C GLU A 89 18.25 -50.58 6.78
N VAL A 90 18.41 -51.84 6.38
CA VAL A 90 17.81 -52.41 5.16
C VAL A 90 16.91 -53.58 5.54
N THR A 91 15.66 -53.53 5.09
CA THR A 91 14.68 -54.62 5.19
C THR A 91 14.30 -55.07 3.79
N ALA A 92 14.35 -56.37 3.51
CA ALA A 92 14.02 -56.96 2.21
C ALA A 92 13.39 -58.35 2.38
N GLY A 93 12.62 -58.80 1.39
CA GLY A 93 12.03 -60.14 1.37
C GLY A 93 13.05 -61.23 1.02
N ASP A 94 13.99 -60.91 0.14
CA ASP A 94 15.12 -61.78 -0.21
C ASP A 94 16.45 -60.99 -0.24
N THR A 95 17.55 -61.70 -0.01
CA THR A 95 18.87 -61.08 0.12
C THR A 95 19.97 -62.04 -0.34
N ASP A 96 20.79 -61.58 -1.29
CA ASP A 96 21.98 -62.28 -1.77
C ASP A 96 23.22 -61.40 -1.52
N ILE A 97 24.17 -61.93 -0.75
CA ILE A 97 25.37 -61.19 -0.32
C ILE A 97 26.60 -61.97 -0.75
N THR A 98 27.38 -61.32 -1.62
CA THR A 98 28.72 -61.77 -2.01
C THR A 98 29.78 -60.82 -1.45
N ASP A 99 31.06 -61.16 -1.61
CA ASP A 99 32.15 -60.27 -1.22
C ASP A 99 32.14 -58.95 -2.01
N GLU A 100 31.66 -58.97 -3.25
CA GLU A 100 31.68 -57.86 -4.21
C GLU A 100 30.35 -57.10 -4.28
N THR A 101 29.21 -57.79 -4.17
CA THR A 101 27.87 -57.21 -4.38
C THR A 101 26.90 -57.59 -3.26
N LEU A 102 26.12 -56.63 -2.78
CA LEU A 102 24.94 -56.84 -1.93
C LEU A 102 23.68 -56.65 -2.78
N TYR A 103 22.84 -57.66 -2.88
CA TYR A 103 21.60 -57.60 -3.64
C TYR A 103 20.41 -57.87 -2.71
N PHE A 104 19.44 -56.97 -2.74
CA PHE A 104 18.20 -57.03 -1.96
C PHE A 104 17.02 -57.00 -2.93
N SER A 105 16.03 -57.86 -2.74
CA SER A 105 14.82 -57.90 -3.57
C SER A 105 13.57 -58.18 -2.73
N ASP A 106 12.40 -58.04 -3.35
CA ASP A 106 11.07 -58.16 -2.74
C ASP A 106 10.78 -57.10 -1.65
N ASN A 107 10.25 -55.94 -2.07
CA ASN A 107 9.84 -54.83 -1.20
C ASN A 107 10.97 -54.32 -0.28
N VAL A 108 12.07 -53.91 -0.89
CA VAL A 108 13.22 -53.36 -0.17
C VAL A 108 12.86 -52.02 0.45
N THR A 109 13.12 -51.85 1.74
CA THR A 109 13.04 -50.58 2.46
C THR A 109 14.39 -50.30 3.10
N VAL A 110 14.98 -49.17 2.72
CA VAL A 110 16.21 -48.63 3.29
C VAL A 110 15.85 -47.42 4.13
N SER A 111 16.18 -47.44 5.42
CA SER A 111 15.93 -46.33 6.34
C SER A 111 17.22 -45.82 6.96
N GLN A 112 17.34 -44.50 7.08
CA GLN A 112 18.44 -43.84 7.76
C GLN A 112 17.89 -42.64 8.55
N GLY A 113 17.76 -42.79 9.87
CA GLY A 113 17.07 -41.81 10.71
C GLY A 113 15.62 -41.59 10.25
N TYR A 114 15.28 -40.36 9.87
CA TYR A 114 13.95 -40.00 9.35
C TYR A 114 13.78 -40.16 7.83
N ARG A 115 14.84 -40.54 7.12
CA ARG A 115 14.82 -40.72 5.66
C ARG A 115 14.51 -42.18 5.34
N THR A 116 13.64 -42.39 4.37
CA THR A 116 13.25 -43.71 3.90
C THR A 116 13.26 -43.79 2.38
N LEU A 117 13.84 -44.85 1.84
CA LEU A 117 13.82 -45.22 0.43
C LEU A 117 13.17 -46.60 0.32
N LYS A 118 12.10 -46.72 -0.46
CA LYS A 118 11.52 -48.00 -0.85
C LYS A 118 11.77 -48.26 -2.32
N ALA A 119 12.04 -49.51 -2.67
CA ALA A 119 12.23 -49.97 -4.04
C ALA A 119 11.87 -51.47 -4.16
N GLN A 120 11.77 -51.97 -5.38
CA GLN A 120 11.55 -53.40 -5.61
C GLN A 120 12.86 -54.19 -5.45
N GLU A 121 13.96 -53.62 -5.94
CA GLU A 121 15.30 -54.20 -5.91
C GLU A 121 16.33 -53.12 -5.57
N VAL A 122 17.34 -53.47 -4.78
CA VAL A 122 18.49 -52.62 -4.47
C VAL A 122 19.76 -53.44 -4.57
N SER A 123 20.69 -52.99 -5.40
CA SER A 123 22.02 -53.58 -5.55
C SER A 123 23.09 -52.58 -5.11
N ILE A 124 24.07 -53.06 -4.35
CA ILE A 124 25.22 -52.28 -3.88
C ILE A 124 26.47 -52.99 -4.38
N ASP A 125 27.17 -52.35 -5.30
CA ASP A 125 28.49 -52.80 -5.76
C ASP A 125 29.57 -52.20 -4.85
N ARG A 126 30.32 -53.06 -4.15
CA ARG A 126 31.36 -52.64 -3.20
C ARG A 126 32.67 -52.27 -3.91
N ILE A 127 32.89 -52.74 -5.13
CA ILE A 127 34.09 -52.45 -5.94
C ILE A 127 33.92 -51.09 -6.61
N GLU A 128 32.83 -50.91 -7.34
CA GLU A 128 32.51 -49.66 -8.06
C GLU A 128 31.93 -48.59 -7.13
N GLN A 129 31.57 -48.96 -5.88
CA GLN A 129 30.99 -48.07 -4.87
C GLN A 129 29.67 -47.40 -5.28
N THR A 130 28.89 -48.10 -6.12
CA THR A 130 27.60 -47.65 -6.63
C THR A 130 26.43 -48.39 -5.99
N VAL A 131 25.34 -47.68 -5.73
CA VAL A 131 24.05 -48.24 -5.33
C VAL A 131 23.06 -48.02 -6.46
N VAL A 132 22.36 -49.08 -6.88
CA VAL A 132 21.31 -49.02 -7.91
C VAL A 132 20.03 -49.58 -7.31
N ALA A 133 18.98 -48.76 -7.26
CA ALA A 133 17.64 -49.17 -6.88
C ALA A 133 16.72 -49.18 -8.11
N GLN A 134 15.89 -50.22 -8.26
CA GLN A 134 14.98 -50.41 -9.39
C GLN A 134 13.55 -50.75 -8.92
N GLY A 135 12.59 -50.45 -9.79
CA GLY A 135 11.15 -50.64 -9.55
C GLY A 135 10.48 -49.33 -9.12
N PRO A 136 9.22 -49.34 -8.66
CA PRO A 136 8.60 -48.13 -8.14
C PRO A 136 9.37 -47.65 -6.90
N ILE A 137 10.11 -46.56 -7.05
CA ILE A 137 10.89 -45.95 -5.98
C ILE A 137 10.00 -44.99 -5.22
N GLU A 138 10.04 -45.04 -3.89
CA GLU A 138 9.50 -44.01 -3.01
C GLU A 138 10.61 -43.53 -2.10
N PHE A 139 11.06 -42.29 -2.30
CA PHE A 139 11.95 -41.59 -1.39
C PHE A 139 11.16 -40.59 -0.57
N ARG A 140 11.37 -40.58 0.75
CA ARG A 140 10.66 -39.69 1.66
C ARG A 140 11.59 -39.18 2.75
N GLU A 141 11.49 -37.87 3.01
CA GLU A 141 12.07 -37.20 4.17
C GLU A 141 11.15 -36.04 4.58
N PRO A 142 11.31 -35.45 5.79
CA PRO A 142 10.43 -34.38 6.24
C PRO A 142 10.39 -33.21 5.24
N GLY A 143 9.19 -32.81 4.82
CA GLY A 143 8.95 -31.74 3.85
C GLY A 143 8.90 -32.16 2.37
N ILE A 144 9.33 -33.38 1.99
CA ILE A 144 9.34 -33.81 0.58
C ILE A 144 9.10 -35.32 0.39
N VAL A 145 8.38 -35.67 -0.68
CA VAL A 145 8.33 -37.03 -1.22
C VAL A 145 8.74 -37.01 -2.69
N MET A 146 9.46 -38.04 -3.12
CA MET A 146 9.86 -38.26 -4.51
C MET A 146 9.56 -39.71 -4.92
N TYR A 147 9.07 -39.88 -6.14
CA TYR A 147 8.84 -41.16 -6.80
C TYR A 147 9.67 -41.23 -8.08
N GLY A 148 10.00 -42.44 -8.54
CA GLY A 148 10.66 -42.64 -9.83
C GLY A 148 10.87 -44.12 -10.14
N ASP A 149 11.56 -44.41 -11.24
CA ASP A 149 11.70 -45.79 -11.76
C ASP A 149 13.06 -46.42 -11.45
N THR A 150 14.11 -45.60 -11.39
CA THR A 150 15.48 -46.06 -11.17
C THR A 150 16.26 -44.98 -10.45
N MET A 151 17.01 -45.37 -9.40
CA MET A 151 17.88 -44.46 -8.66
C MET A 151 19.29 -45.02 -8.65
N ASN A 152 20.24 -44.24 -9.14
CA ASN A 152 21.65 -44.53 -9.10
C ASN A 152 22.32 -43.61 -8.08
N TYR A 153 23.13 -44.14 -7.19
CA TYR A 153 23.92 -43.36 -6.25
C TYR A 153 25.38 -43.79 -6.33
N ASP A 154 26.23 -42.84 -6.72
CA ASP A 154 27.68 -42.99 -6.68
C ASP A 154 28.20 -42.48 -5.33
N SER A 155 28.79 -43.38 -4.54
CA SER A 155 29.30 -43.05 -3.20
C SER A 155 30.62 -42.28 -3.27
N LEU A 156 31.41 -42.41 -4.35
CA LEU A 156 32.68 -41.68 -4.52
C LEU A 156 32.42 -40.21 -4.82
N GLY A 157 31.50 -39.94 -5.74
CA GLY A 157 31.08 -38.59 -6.12
C GLY A 157 29.97 -38.00 -5.23
N GLU A 158 29.42 -38.80 -4.30
CA GLU A 158 28.21 -38.51 -3.50
C GLU A 158 27.05 -37.98 -4.37
N ARG A 159 26.90 -38.52 -5.58
CA ARG A 159 25.91 -38.08 -6.57
C ARG A 159 24.78 -39.10 -6.68
N ALA A 160 23.57 -38.68 -6.39
CA ALA A 160 22.35 -39.46 -6.62
C ALA A 160 21.65 -38.98 -7.90
N VAL A 161 21.09 -39.89 -8.69
CA VAL A 161 20.27 -39.58 -9.86
C VAL A 161 19.02 -40.44 -9.82
N LEU A 162 17.84 -39.82 -9.85
CA LEU A 162 16.54 -40.45 -9.91
C LEU A 162 15.92 -40.18 -11.30
N ALA A 163 15.58 -41.23 -12.05
CA ALA A 163 14.95 -41.13 -13.36
C ALA A 163 13.41 -41.19 -13.28
N ASN A 164 12.74 -40.50 -14.20
CA ASN A 164 11.28 -40.33 -14.28
C ASN A 164 10.69 -39.89 -12.94
N ALA A 165 11.26 -38.81 -12.41
CA ALA A 165 10.98 -38.34 -11.07
C ALA A 165 9.64 -37.59 -10.99
N GLU A 166 8.88 -37.87 -9.94
CA GLU A 166 7.70 -37.10 -9.54
C GLU A 166 7.88 -36.69 -8.08
N PHE A 167 7.64 -35.42 -7.74
CA PHE A 167 7.89 -34.92 -6.40
C PHE A 167 6.83 -33.96 -5.89
N ALA A 168 6.62 -33.97 -4.59
CA ALA A 168 5.78 -33.00 -3.90
C ALA A 168 6.51 -32.43 -2.68
N MET A 169 6.53 -31.11 -2.58
CA MET A 169 7.06 -30.38 -1.43
C MET A 169 5.89 -29.85 -0.58
N TYR A 170 5.84 -30.31 0.66
CA TYR A 170 4.70 -30.10 1.54
C TYR A 170 4.58 -28.66 2.03
N ASP A 171 5.69 -28.04 2.44
CA ASP A 171 5.68 -26.70 3.02
C ASP A 171 5.35 -25.63 1.95
N GLN A 172 5.93 -25.77 0.77
CA GLN A 172 5.73 -24.86 -0.37
C GLN A 172 4.41 -25.12 -1.11
N GLN A 173 3.73 -26.25 -0.82
CA GLN A 173 2.56 -26.73 -1.55
C GLN A 173 2.85 -26.75 -3.06
N LEU A 174 3.94 -27.42 -3.43
CA LEU A 174 4.47 -27.49 -4.78
C LEU A 174 4.52 -28.94 -5.25
N TYR A 175 4.21 -29.13 -6.53
CA TYR A 175 4.29 -30.41 -7.20
C TYR A 175 5.07 -30.26 -8.50
N GLY A 176 5.83 -31.29 -8.85
CA GLY A 176 6.55 -31.33 -10.10
C GLY A 176 6.85 -32.74 -10.58
N VAL A 177 7.21 -32.82 -11.85
CA VAL A 177 7.70 -34.02 -12.52
C VAL A 177 8.93 -33.67 -13.33
N ALA A 178 9.84 -34.62 -13.55
CA ALA A 178 11.06 -34.42 -14.32
C ALA A 178 11.55 -35.73 -14.91
N ASP A 179 12.23 -35.68 -16.06
CA ASP A 179 12.82 -36.88 -16.67
C ASP A 179 14.00 -37.38 -15.82
N ALA A 180 14.76 -36.49 -15.20
CA ALA A 180 15.78 -36.85 -14.21
C ALA A 180 15.97 -35.77 -13.14
N ILE A 181 16.21 -36.20 -11.90
CA ILE A 181 16.65 -35.34 -10.80
C ILE A 181 17.98 -35.89 -10.28
N ALA A 182 19.04 -35.11 -10.39
CA ALA A 182 20.34 -35.40 -9.80
C ALA A 182 20.59 -34.51 -8.58
N ARG A 183 21.19 -35.09 -7.53
CA ARG A 183 21.63 -34.39 -6.33
C ARG A 183 23.12 -34.63 -6.12
N ASP A 184 23.89 -33.57 -5.92
CA ASP A 184 25.32 -33.67 -5.62
C ASP A 184 25.62 -33.71 -4.10
N ALA A 185 26.91 -33.88 -3.77
CA ALA A 185 27.44 -33.87 -2.41
C ALA A 185 27.04 -32.61 -1.60
N ASN A 186 27.04 -31.46 -2.28
CA ASN A 186 26.72 -30.16 -1.68
C ASN A 186 25.20 -29.98 -1.48
N GLY A 187 24.39 -30.91 -1.96
CA GLY A 187 22.93 -30.83 -1.93
C GLY A 187 22.36 -29.88 -2.98
N SER A 188 23.10 -29.58 -4.05
CA SER A 188 22.55 -28.93 -5.23
C SER A 188 21.74 -29.94 -6.03
N LEU A 189 20.63 -29.50 -6.61
CA LEU A 189 19.77 -30.29 -7.47
C LEU A 189 19.95 -29.85 -8.92
N GLU A 190 20.00 -30.81 -9.83
CA GLU A 190 19.92 -30.62 -11.28
C GLU A 190 18.71 -31.41 -11.76
N ILE A 191 17.78 -30.73 -12.41
CA ILE A 191 16.50 -31.27 -12.85
C ILE A 191 16.45 -31.12 -14.37
N GLU A 192 16.37 -32.25 -15.07
CA GLU A 192 16.30 -32.31 -16.54
C GLU A 192 14.85 -32.48 -16.98
N ASP A 193 14.43 -31.67 -17.97
CA ASP A 193 13.06 -31.65 -18.51
C ASP A 193 11.99 -31.62 -17.40
N GLY A 194 12.17 -30.68 -16.47
CA GLY A 194 11.32 -30.51 -15.30
C GLY A 194 10.08 -29.69 -15.58
N SER A 195 8.96 -30.04 -14.94
CA SER A 195 7.76 -29.22 -14.86
C SER A 195 7.30 -29.07 -13.41
N LEU A 196 6.80 -27.88 -13.06
CA LEU A 196 6.37 -27.54 -11.70
C LEU A 196 5.13 -26.67 -11.67
N THR A 197 4.37 -26.78 -10.59
CA THR A 197 3.18 -25.96 -10.33
C THR A 197 2.93 -25.79 -8.82
N PHE A 198 2.38 -24.63 -8.44
CA PHE A 198 1.78 -24.40 -7.13
C PHE A 198 0.25 -24.60 -7.14
N CYS A 199 -0.33 -25.00 -8.27
CA CYS A 199 -1.76 -25.33 -8.32
C CYS A 199 -2.05 -26.67 -7.63
N SER A 200 -3.34 -27.01 -7.54
CA SER A 200 -3.74 -28.40 -7.29
C SER A 200 -3.04 -29.34 -8.29
N PRO A 201 -2.63 -30.55 -7.86
CA PRO A 201 -2.04 -31.54 -8.75
C PRO A 201 -3.04 -32.00 -9.82
N ILE A 202 -4.33 -31.93 -9.53
CA ILE A 202 -5.41 -32.19 -10.48
C ILE A 202 -5.70 -30.92 -11.27
N GLU A 203 -5.58 -31.01 -12.59
CA GLU A 203 -5.81 -29.94 -13.57
C GLU A 203 -5.15 -28.59 -13.21
N PRO A 204 -3.81 -28.52 -13.14
CA PRO A 204 -3.11 -27.30 -12.80
C PRO A 204 -3.50 -26.18 -13.76
N SER A 205 -3.85 -25.02 -13.21
CA SER A 205 -4.26 -23.87 -14.05
C SER A 205 -3.06 -23.23 -14.74
N TRP A 206 -1.86 -23.41 -14.20
CA TRP A 206 -0.62 -23.05 -14.86
C TRP A 206 0.49 -24.05 -14.48
N VAL A 207 1.45 -24.22 -15.38
CA VAL A 207 2.64 -25.06 -15.19
C VAL A 207 3.85 -24.31 -15.76
N VAL A 208 4.98 -24.39 -15.07
CA VAL A 208 6.28 -23.94 -15.59
C VAL A 208 7.05 -25.18 -16.02
N MET A 209 7.53 -25.20 -17.24
CA MET A 209 8.40 -26.25 -17.78
C MET A 209 9.79 -25.66 -18.03
N ALA A 210 10.85 -26.42 -17.81
CA ALA A 210 12.21 -26.00 -18.11
C ALA A 210 13.03 -27.20 -18.62
N GLU A 211 13.85 -26.96 -19.64
CA GLU A 211 14.75 -27.99 -20.21
C GLU A 211 15.80 -28.41 -19.16
N ASN A 212 16.30 -27.44 -18.39
CA ASN A 212 17.22 -27.68 -17.31
C ASN A 212 16.92 -26.72 -16.16
N LEU A 213 16.89 -27.22 -14.93
CA LEU A 213 16.70 -26.44 -13.72
C LEU A 213 17.77 -26.84 -12.70
N ARG A 214 18.59 -25.87 -12.29
CA ARG A 214 19.61 -26.05 -11.26
C ARG A 214 19.21 -25.30 -10.00
N VAL A 215 19.20 -25.99 -8.87
CA VAL A 215 18.90 -25.43 -7.56
C VAL A 215 20.11 -25.60 -6.66
N ASP A 216 20.77 -24.49 -6.32
CA ASP A 216 21.92 -24.48 -5.44
C ASP A 216 21.48 -24.09 -4.02
N SER A 217 21.51 -25.06 -3.12
CA SER A 217 21.13 -24.91 -1.72
C SER A 217 22.14 -24.10 -0.90
N THR A 218 23.40 -24.00 -1.36
CA THR A 218 24.45 -23.24 -0.68
C THR A 218 24.33 -21.75 -1.00
N THR A 219 24.15 -21.41 -2.28
CA THR A 219 23.97 -20.01 -2.72
C THR A 219 22.53 -19.51 -2.58
N ARG A 220 21.58 -20.42 -2.34
CA ARG A 220 20.12 -20.20 -2.24
C ARG A 220 19.53 -19.62 -3.52
N ILE A 221 19.95 -20.16 -4.66
CA ILE A 221 19.63 -19.70 -6.01
C ILE A 221 19.08 -20.85 -6.85
N GLY A 222 18.01 -20.58 -7.60
CA GLY A 222 17.56 -21.41 -8.71
C GLY A 222 17.89 -20.77 -10.06
N GLU A 223 18.31 -21.57 -11.03
CA GLU A 223 18.54 -21.18 -12.43
C GLU A 223 17.78 -22.13 -13.35
N ALA A 224 16.99 -21.58 -14.27
CA ALA A 224 16.25 -22.37 -15.25
C ALA A 224 16.62 -21.94 -16.68
N TRP A 225 16.82 -22.92 -17.57
CA TRP A 225 17.09 -22.73 -18.99
C TRP A 225 15.92 -23.25 -19.82
N GLY A 226 15.60 -22.52 -20.90
CA GLY A 226 14.49 -22.87 -21.79
C GLY A 226 13.13 -22.87 -21.08
N ALA A 227 12.95 -22.04 -20.05
CA ALA A 227 11.74 -22.05 -19.24
C ALA A 227 10.52 -21.54 -20.04
N ARG A 228 9.42 -22.28 -19.97
CA ARG A 228 8.13 -21.97 -20.60
C ARG A 228 7.03 -21.95 -19.56
N ILE A 229 6.19 -20.91 -19.59
CA ILE A 229 5.04 -20.79 -18.69
C ILE A 229 3.77 -21.07 -19.50
N ASP A 230 3.07 -22.13 -19.13
CA ASP A 230 1.81 -22.52 -19.75
C ASP A 230 0.65 -22.21 -18.80
N VAL A 231 -0.37 -21.50 -19.29
CA VAL A 231 -1.62 -21.25 -18.56
C VAL A 231 -2.74 -21.96 -19.30
N LYS A 232 -3.42 -22.89 -18.62
CA LYS A 232 -4.46 -23.76 -19.19
C LYS A 232 -4.02 -24.41 -20.53
N GLY A 233 -2.76 -24.85 -20.59
CA GLY A 233 -2.16 -25.51 -21.75
C GLY A 233 -1.70 -24.56 -22.88
N VAL A 234 -1.84 -23.25 -22.72
CA VAL A 234 -1.39 -22.25 -23.69
C VAL A 234 -0.06 -21.63 -23.21
N PRO A 235 1.02 -21.70 -23.99
CA PRO A 235 2.28 -21.05 -23.64
C PRO A 235 2.14 -19.53 -23.72
N ILE A 236 2.31 -18.84 -22.58
CA ILE A 236 2.18 -17.38 -22.49
C ILE A 236 3.53 -16.65 -22.41
N ALA A 237 4.59 -17.35 -21.99
CA ALA A 237 5.92 -16.78 -21.86
C ALA A 237 7.00 -17.83 -22.10
N TYR A 238 8.09 -17.39 -22.71
CA TYR A 238 9.32 -18.17 -22.88
C TYR A 238 10.51 -17.35 -22.39
N LEU A 239 11.33 -17.96 -21.56
CA LEU A 239 12.49 -17.38 -20.92
C LEU A 239 13.69 -18.31 -21.22
N PRO A 240 14.59 -17.92 -22.14
CA PRO A 240 15.73 -18.77 -22.49
C PRO A 240 16.64 -19.03 -21.29
N TRP A 241 16.70 -18.09 -20.34
CA TRP A 241 17.36 -18.25 -19.05
C TRP A 241 16.72 -17.34 -18.01
N ILE A 242 16.50 -17.85 -16.80
CA ILE A 242 16.04 -17.07 -15.64
C ILE A 242 16.73 -17.54 -14.36
N GLN A 243 17.01 -16.60 -13.46
CA GLN A 243 17.51 -16.84 -12.12
C GLN A 243 16.49 -16.35 -11.09
N PHE A 244 16.24 -17.13 -10.03
CA PHE A 244 15.29 -16.80 -8.98
C PHE A 244 15.83 -17.16 -7.58
N PRO A 245 15.50 -16.38 -6.54
CA PRO A 245 15.91 -16.71 -5.16
C PRO A 245 15.05 -17.84 -4.58
N LEU A 246 15.62 -18.67 -3.71
CA LEU A 246 14.90 -19.73 -2.98
C LEU A 246 14.28 -19.24 -1.66
N ASP A 247 14.47 -17.97 -1.32
CA ASP A 247 13.97 -17.30 -0.11
C ASP A 247 13.88 -15.78 -0.34
N ASP A 248 13.68 -15.01 0.73
CA ASP A 248 13.52 -13.54 0.67
C ASP A 248 14.80 -12.76 0.28
N GLN A 249 15.87 -13.44 -0.15
CA GLN A 249 17.06 -12.78 -0.70
C GLN A 249 16.73 -11.98 -1.96
N ARG A 250 17.20 -10.73 -1.96
CA ARG A 250 17.16 -9.86 -3.14
C ARG A 250 18.11 -10.39 -4.21
N LYS A 251 17.66 -10.49 -5.45
CA LYS A 251 18.50 -10.89 -6.59
C LYS A 251 18.18 -10.04 -7.82
N THR A 252 19.20 -9.78 -8.63
CA THR A 252 19.06 -9.11 -9.92
C THR A 252 18.22 -9.97 -10.85
N GLY A 253 17.25 -9.37 -11.55
CA GLY A 253 16.37 -10.11 -12.43
C GLY A 253 15.30 -9.24 -13.09
N LEU A 254 14.61 -9.85 -14.05
CA LEU A 254 13.44 -9.25 -14.67
C LEU A 254 12.26 -9.32 -13.69
N LEU A 255 11.61 -8.19 -13.43
CA LEU A 255 10.34 -8.16 -12.73
C LEU A 255 9.21 -8.37 -13.72
N PHE A 256 8.05 -8.78 -13.22
CA PHE A 256 6.86 -8.85 -14.04
C PHE A 256 6.58 -7.50 -14.72
N PRO A 257 6.17 -7.50 -16.00
CA PRO A 257 5.84 -6.28 -16.69
C PRO A 257 4.64 -5.57 -16.04
N ASP A 258 4.21 -4.44 -16.57
CA ASP A 258 2.92 -3.82 -16.26
C ASP A 258 2.28 -3.43 -17.58
N VAL A 259 0.97 -3.69 -17.74
CA VAL A 259 0.25 -3.42 -18.98
C VAL A 259 -1.02 -2.66 -18.65
N SER A 260 -1.21 -1.53 -19.31
CA SER A 260 -2.39 -0.70 -19.15
C SER A 260 -2.80 -0.05 -20.46
N SER A 261 -4.01 0.50 -20.49
CA SER A 261 -4.44 1.32 -21.62
C SER A 261 -5.26 2.51 -21.15
N ASP A 262 -4.97 3.69 -21.66
CA ASP A 262 -5.77 4.89 -21.40
C ASP A 262 -5.97 5.76 -22.66
N THR A 263 -6.88 6.72 -22.57
CA THR A 263 -7.22 7.63 -23.65
C THR A 263 -6.11 8.65 -23.98
N ARG A 264 -5.07 8.78 -23.16
CA ARG A 264 -4.01 9.81 -23.30
C ARG A 264 -2.72 9.29 -23.92
N GLY A 265 -2.43 8.00 -23.75
CA GLY A 265 -1.21 7.36 -24.25
C GLY A 265 -1.43 6.06 -25.01
N GLY A 266 -2.67 5.58 -25.12
CA GLY A 266 -2.98 4.32 -25.78
C GLY A 266 -2.56 3.13 -24.91
N VAL A 267 -1.99 2.09 -25.53
CA VAL A 267 -1.41 0.93 -24.82
C VAL A 267 -0.07 1.32 -24.18
N ASP A 268 0.12 0.96 -22.91
CA ASP A 268 1.29 1.30 -22.09
C ASP A 268 1.86 0.03 -21.46
N ILE A 269 3.12 -0.28 -21.80
CA ILE A 269 3.83 -1.50 -21.38
C ILE A 269 5.12 -1.12 -20.67
N THR A 270 5.26 -1.49 -19.40
CA THR A 270 6.50 -1.31 -18.61
C THR A 270 7.16 -2.66 -18.36
N VAL A 271 8.49 -2.76 -18.51
CA VAL A 271 9.25 -3.99 -18.31
C VAL A 271 10.41 -3.75 -17.33
N PRO A 272 10.20 -3.84 -16.01
CA PRO A 272 11.22 -3.45 -15.03
C PRO A 272 12.32 -4.50 -14.86
N ILE A 273 13.56 -4.04 -14.77
CA ILE A 273 14.77 -4.83 -14.50
C ILE A 273 15.34 -4.38 -13.16
N TYR A 274 15.29 -5.25 -12.17
CA TYR A 274 15.83 -5.01 -10.84
C TYR A 274 17.29 -5.46 -10.77
N MET A 275 18.13 -4.64 -10.15
CA MET A 275 19.56 -4.85 -9.99
C MET A 275 19.91 -4.77 -8.50
N ASN A 276 20.16 -5.94 -7.90
CA ASN A 276 20.73 -6.00 -6.56
C ASN A 276 22.25 -5.80 -6.67
N LEU A 277 22.72 -4.58 -6.41
CA LEU A 277 24.13 -4.21 -6.60
C LEU A 277 24.97 -4.50 -5.35
N ALA A 278 24.41 -4.24 -4.16
CA ALA A 278 25.01 -4.60 -2.88
C ALA A 278 23.91 -4.72 -1.80
N PRO A 279 24.20 -5.30 -0.61
CA PRO A 279 23.20 -5.45 0.45
C PRO A 279 22.52 -4.14 0.89
N ASN A 280 23.18 -3.01 0.66
CA ASN A 280 22.76 -1.69 1.13
C ASN A 280 22.34 -0.74 -0.01
N TYR A 281 22.44 -1.13 -1.29
CA TYR A 281 21.90 -0.33 -2.39
C TYR A 281 21.49 -1.18 -3.59
N ASP A 282 20.42 -0.74 -4.25
CA ASP A 282 19.88 -1.36 -5.45
C ASP A 282 19.44 -0.33 -6.48
N ALA A 283 19.16 -0.81 -7.69
CA ALA A 283 18.63 0.01 -8.76
C ALA A 283 17.57 -0.76 -9.56
N THR A 284 16.58 -0.05 -10.10
CA THR A 284 15.56 -0.61 -10.98
C THR A 284 15.48 0.24 -12.23
N TYR A 285 15.78 -0.35 -13.38
CA TYR A 285 15.58 0.28 -14.67
C TYR A 285 14.26 -0.19 -15.27
N SER A 286 13.35 0.73 -15.58
CA SER A 286 12.02 0.42 -16.12
C SER A 286 11.84 1.13 -17.47
N PRO A 287 12.20 0.49 -18.60
CA PRO A 287 11.71 0.92 -19.91
C PRO A 287 10.19 0.80 -19.95
N ARG A 288 9.54 1.85 -20.45
CA ARG A 288 8.09 1.96 -20.57
C ARG A 288 7.74 2.45 -21.97
N LEU A 289 7.09 1.61 -22.75
CA LEU A 289 6.61 1.94 -24.09
C LEU A 289 5.16 2.42 -24.01
N ILE A 290 4.92 3.67 -24.41
CA ILE A 290 3.58 4.27 -24.49
C ILE A 290 3.25 4.42 -25.98
N GLN A 291 2.22 3.71 -26.44
CA GLN A 291 1.89 3.57 -27.86
C GLN A 291 1.88 4.91 -28.61
N ASP A 292 1.24 5.91 -28.04
CA ASP A 292 1.02 7.20 -28.71
C ASP A 292 2.08 8.26 -28.35
N ARG A 293 3.11 7.93 -27.54
CA ARG A 293 4.12 8.90 -27.05
C ARG A 293 5.58 8.48 -27.24
N GLY A 294 5.88 7.18 -27.27
CA GLY A 294 7.24 6.65 -27.42
C GLY A 294 7.79 5.91 -26.19
N LEU A 295 9.11 5.79 -26.11
CA LEU A 295 9.82 5.02 -25.07
C LEU A 295 10.32 5.93 -23.94
N LEU A 296 9.72 5.78 -22.77
CA LEU A 296 10.15 6.41 -21.54
C LEU A 296 11.16 5.52 -20.80
N HIS A 297 12.28 6.09 -20.41
CA HIS A 297 13.32 5.45 -19.63
C HIS A 297 13.23 5.93 -18.18
N ARG A 298 12.91 5.03 -17.24
CA ARG A 298 12.93 5.33 -15.80
C ARG A 298 14.04 4.56 -15.10
N LEU A 299 14.80 5.23 -14.24
CA LEU A 299 15.79 4.63 -13.35
C LEU A 299 15.48 5.04 -11.91
N ASN A 300 15.24 4.06 -11.06
CA ASN A 300 15.13 4.22 -9.62
C ASN A 300 16.39 3.66 -8.96
N ALA A 301 16.99 4.37 -8.01
CA ALA A 301 18.14 3.93 -7.24
C ALA A 301 17.89 4.17 -5.76
N ARG A 302 18.07 3.13 -4.94
CA ARG A 302 17.85 3.20 -3.51
C ARG A 302 19.12 2.83 -2.76
N LEU A 303 19.42 3.57 -1.72
CA LEU A 303 20.58 3.36 -0.85
C LEU A 303 20.14 3.49 0.60
N LEU A 304 20.58 2.57 1.44
CA LEU A 304 20.46 2.66 2.89
C LEU A 304 21.85 2.60 3.51
N SER A 305 22.24 3.63 4.22
CA SER A 305 23.55 3.75 4.85
C SER A 305 23.40 4.23 6.28
N GLN A 306 24.25 3.73 7.19
CA GLN A 306 24.27 4.22 8.56
C GLN A 306 24.64 5.71 8.65
N ARG A 307 25.46 6.22 7.72
CA ARG A 307 25.95 7.60 7.74
C ARG A 307 25.13 8.57 6.91
N THR A 308 24.54 8.11 5.82
CA THR A 308 23.79 8.98 4.91
C THR A 308 22.29 8.66 4.90
N GLY A 309 21.87 7.66 5.68
CA GLY A 309 20.48 7.24 5.83
C GLY A 309 19.91 6.60 4.58
N PHE A 310 18.60 6.72 4.46
CA PHE A 310 17.83 6.28 3.32
C PHE A 310 17.87 7.32 2.20
N TRP A 311 18.08 6.85 0.97
CA TRP A 311 17.97 7.60 -0.27
C TRP A 311 17.10 6.82 -1.24
N ASP A 312 16.16 7.50 -1.87
CA ASP A 312 15.39 7.03 -3.01
C ASP A 312 15.48 8.10 -4.11
N ILE A 313 16.10 7.74 -5.22
CA ILE A 313 16.36 8.64 -6.34
C ILE A 313 15.73 8.05 -7.57
N THR A 314 14.73 8.73 -8.12
CA THR A 314 14.08 8.36 -9.37
C THR A 314 14.33 9.43 -10.42
N GLY A 315 14.82 9.03 -11.58
CA GLY A 315 14.86 9.86 -12.78
C GLY A 315 14.09 9.19 -13.90
N ALA A 316 13.34 9.96 -14.67
CA ALA A 316 12.70 9.49 -15.90
C ALA A 316 12.92 10.47 -17.05
N VAL A 317 13.06 9.93 -18.26
CA VAL A 317 13.17 10.71 -19.50
C VAL A 317 12.42 10.02 -20.63
N LEU A 318 11.57 10.78 -21.31
CA LEU A 318 10.96 10.46 -22.59
C LEU A 318 11.53 11.44 -23.60
N ARG A 319 12.22 10.93 -24.62
CA ARG A 319 12.75 11.77 -25.68
C ARG A 319 11.75 11.86 -26.81
N SER A 320 11.56 13.07 -27.34
CA SER A 320 10.67 13.33 -28.48
C SER A 320 9.27 12.72 -28.27
N ASP A 321 8.47 13.32 -27.39
CA ASP A 321 7.07 12.90 -27.19
C ASP A 321 6.32 12.94 -28.55
N ASP A 322 5.99 11.76 -29.08
CA ASP A 322 5.41 11.57 -30.42
C ASP A 322 3.93 12.00 -30.51
N LEU A 323 3.29 12.20 -29.36
CA LEU A 323 1.93 12.70 -29.33
C LEU A 323 1.93 14.13 -29.86
N HIS A 324 1.00 14.45 -30.75
CA HIS A 324 0.93 15.72 -31.47
C HIS A 324 0.68 16.92 -30.53
N ALA A 325 1.70 17.30 -29.77
CA ALA A 325 1.77 18.51 -28.98
C ALA A 325 2.39 19.64 -29.82
N THR A 326 2.05 20.88 -29.46
CA THR A 326 2.65 22.08 -30.04
C THR A 326 3.50 22.74 -28.94
N PRO A 327 4.83 22.85 -29.09
CA PRO A 327 5.64 22.39 -30.22
C PRO A 327 5.84 20.86 -30.23
N PRO A 328 6.04 20.25 -31.42
CA PRO A 328 6.30 18.81 -31.54
C PRO A 328 7.69 18.44 -31.01
N ASN A 329 7.83 17.21 -30.50
CA ASN A 329 9.10 16.60 -30.05
C ASN A 329 9.79 17.29 -28.85
N GLU A 330 9.05 17.57 -27.78
CA GLU A 330 9.68 17.99 -26.53
C GLU A 330 10.25 16.79 -25.74
N ASP A 331 11.44 16.97 -25.18
CA ASP A 331 12.03 16.04 -24.23
C ASP A 331 11.39 16.25 -22.85
N ARG A 332 10.72 15.22 -22.33
CA ARG A 332 10.02 15.28 -21.05
C ARG A 332 10.77 14.48 -20.01
N TRP A 333 10.93 15.04 -18.82
CA TRP A 333 11.71 14.41 -17.77
C TRP A 333 11.17 14.72 -16.38
N SER A 334 11.47 13.82 -15.44
CA SER A 334 11.24 14.03 -14.03
C SER A 334 12.43 13.58 -13.20
N ILE A 335 12.59 14.23 -12.06
CA ILE A 335 13.50 13.83 -11.01
C ILE A 335 12.77 13.90 -9.68
N ASN A 336 12.87 12.83 -8.91
CA ASN A 336 12.39 12.73 -7.55
C ASN A 336 13.54 12.22 -6.67
N VAL A 337 13.78 12.92 -5.56
CA VAL A 337 14.81 12.56 -4.58
C VAL A 337 14.18 12.65 -3.21
N GLN A 338 14.15 11.51 -2.52
CA GLN A 338 13.80 11.43 -1.12
C GLN A 338 15.03 11.01 -0.32
N GLN A 339 15.29 11.73 0.76
CA GLN A 339 16.38 11.45 1.67
C GLN A 339 15.90 11.61 3.11
N SER A 340 16.29 10.67 3.96
CA SER A 340 16.11 10.79 5.39
C SER A 340 17.26 10.12 6.11
N SER A 341 17.90 10.84 7.03
CA SER A 341 19.01 10.29 7.82
C SER A 341 19.07 10.90 9.21
N ASP A 342 19.44 10.05 10.16
CA ASP A 342 19.85 10.42 11.51
C ASP A 342 21.31 9.95 11.71
N PRO A 343 22.32 10.62 11.11
CA PRO A 343 23.71 10.18 11.18
C PRO A 343 24.30 10.16 12.60
N SER A 344 23.64 10.81 13.55
CA SER A 344 23.93 10.75 14.99
C SER A 344 22.67 11.12 15.78
N ASP A 345 22.67 10.91 17.10
CA ASP A 345 21.57 11.34 17.98
C ASP A 345 21.29 12.85 17.93
N ARG A 346 22.23 13.65 17.40
CA ARG A 346 22.16 15.11 17.37
C ARG A 346 21.86 15.70 16.00
N LEU A 347 21.99 14.95 14.91
CA LEU A 347 21.85 15.49 13.56
C LEU A 347 20.78 14.72 12.81
N ARG A 348 19.83 15.45 12.22
CA ARG A 348 18.85 14.90 11.29
C ARG A 348 18.93 15.64 9.96
N THR A 349 18.82 14.90 8.86
CA THR A 349 18.74 15.47 7.52
C THR A 349 17.53 14.93 6.79
N HIS A 350 16.92 15.78 5.98
CA HIS A 350 15.79 15.43 5.15
C HIS A 350 15.88 16.17 3.81
N ILE A 351 15.62 15.47 2.71
CA ILE A 351 15.44 16.06 1.38
C ILE A 351 14.16 15.46 0.80
N ASP A 352 13.28 16.34 0.31
CA ASP A 352 12.14 15.98 -0.52
C ASP A 352 12.15 16.91 -1.74
N TYR A 353 12.69 16.40 -2.84
CA TYR A 353 12.89 17.18 -4.05
C TYR A 353 12.20 16.52 -5.23
N SER A 354 11.19 17.19 -5.77
CA SER A 354 10.52 16.80 -7.00
C SER A 354 10.58 17.91 -8.03
N LYS A 355 10.96 17.57 -9.26
CA LYS A 355 10.97 18.50 -10.38
C LYS A 355 10.63 17.79 -11.68
N VAL A 356 9.85 18.44 -12.51
CA VAL A 356 9.45 17.95 -13.84
C VAL A 356 9.76 18.99 -14.92
N SER A 357 9.84 18.53 -16.17
CA SER A 357 10.07 19.35 -17.35
C SER A 357 8.97 20.38 -17.60
N ASP A 358 7.72 20.00 -17.38
CA ASP A 358 6.54 20.75 -17.80
C ASP A 358 5.35 20.52 -16.86
N ASN A 359 4.39 21.44 -16.86
CA ASN A 359 3.21 21.43 -15.97
C ASN A 359 2.22 20.30 -16.29
N ARG A 360 2.37 19.60 -17.42
CA ARG A 360 1.50 18.48 -17.81
C ARG A 360 2.14 17.12 -17.52
N TYR A 361 3.39 17.08 -17.05
CA TYR A 361 4.16 15.83 -16.87
C TYR A 361 3.42 14.82 -15.99
N LEU A 362 3.02 15.23 -14.78
CA LEU A 362 2.35 14.34 -13.83
C LEU A 362 1.01 13.84 -14.38
N ARG A 363 0.24 14.71 -15.04
CA ARG A 363 -1.03 14.33 -15.63
C ARG A 363 -0.82 13.26 -16.71
N ASP A 364 0.06 13.54 -17.67
CA ASP A 364 0.21 12.75 -18.88
C ASP A 364 1.00 11.44 -18.66
N LEU A 365 2.04 11.49 -17.83
CA LEU A 365 3.02 10.41 -17.69
C LEU A 365 2.94 9.71 -16.32
N GLU A 366 2.57 10.39 -15.23
CA GLU A 366 2.38 9.73 -13.93
C GLU A 366 0.97 9.16 -13.81
N ASN A 367 0.84 7.88 -14.09
CA ASN A 367 -0.45 7.22 -14.15
C ASN A 367 -0.62 6.12 -13.07
N ASN A 368 0.41 5.86 -12.27
CA ASN A 368 0.43 4.82 -11.23
C ASN A 368 -0.55 5.04 -10.06
N THR A 369 -0.88 6.30 -9.76
CA THR A 369 -1.82 6.68 -8.69
C THR A 369 -2.65 7.87 -9.16
N LEU A 370 -3.90 7.97 -8.72
CA LEU A 370 -4.71 9.17 -8.97
C LEU A 370 -4.21 10.34 -8.12
N SER A 371 -3.70 10.05 -6.93
CA SER A 371 -3.16 11.05 -6.01
C SER A 371 -2.01 11.86 -6.63
N ALA A 372 -1.13 11.23 -7.44
CA ALA A 372 -0.07 11.93 -8.16
C ALA A 372 -0.62 12.92 -9.22
N GLN A 373 -1.69 12.54 -9.92
CA GLN A 373 -2.31 13.36 -10.97
C GLN A 373 -3.05 14.59 -10.44
N ARG A 374 -3.46 14.56 -9.17
CA ARG A 374 -4.15 15.68 -8.49
C ARG A 374 -3.19 16.72 -7.90
N GLN A 375 -1.88 16.53 -8.00
CA GLN A 375 -0.92 17.47 -7.45
C GLN A 375 -0.94 18.81 -8.22
N THR A 376 -0.95 19.91 -7.48
CA THR A 376 -0.93 21.27 -8.04
C THR A 376 0.43 21.95 -7.93
N ALA A 377 1.31 21.43 -7.07
CA ALA A 377 2.68 21.90 -6.90
C ALA A 377 3.60 20.74 -6.45
N LEU A 378 4.87 20.82 -6.83
CA LEU A 378 5.93 19.91 -6.41
C LEU A 378 6.84 20.58 -5.40
N LEU A 379 7.05 19.92 -4.27
CA LEU A 379 7.93 20.40 -3.20
C LEU A 379 9.41 20.20 -3.58
N GLN A 380 10.21 21.22 -3.31
CA GLN A 380 11.66 21.21 -3.39
C GLN A 380 12.21 21.67 -2.06
N HIS A 381 12.46 20.73 -1.15
CA HIS A 381 12.78 20.97 0.24
C HIS A 381 14.04 20.23 0.66
N ALA A 382 14.90 20.92 1.40
CA ALA A 382 16.02 20.33 2.10
C ALA A 382 16.10 20.94 3.50
N ARG A 383 16.28 20.08 4.50
CA ARG A 383 16.33 20.48 5.91
C ARG A 383 17.42 19.74 6.67
N LEU A 384 18.11 20.49 7.52
CA LEU A 384 19.10 20.01 8.47
C LEU A 384 18.67 20.47 9.87
N ASP A 385 18.50 19.53 10.79
CA ASP A 385 18.18 19.80 12.18
C ASP A 385 19.33 19.36 13.09
N TRP A 386 19.79 20.26 13.95
CA TRP A 386 20.73 19.97 15.03
C TRP A 386 20.00 19.98 16.39
N LEU A 387 19.95 18.80 17.02
CA LEU A 387 19.33 18.53 18.31
C LEU A 387 20.41 18.68 19.39
N ALA A 388 20.52 19.89 19.95
CA ALA A 388 21.27 20.10 21.18
C ALA A 388 20.42 19.70 22.40
N ASP A 389 21.02 19.67 23.59
CA ASP A 389 20.37 19.14 24.79
C ASP A 389 19.05 19.86 25.12
N ASN A 390 19.00 21.19 24.94
CA ASN A 390 17.82 22.02 25.19
C ASN A 390 17.33 22.81 23.96
N TRP A 391 18.01 22.70 22.82
CA TRP A 391 17.73 23.50 21.62
C TRP A 391 17.57 22.61 20.39
N LEU A 392 16.65 22.99 19.52
CA LEU A 392 16.57 22.53 18.15
C LEU A 392 16.98 23.68 17.24
N PHE A 393 18.08 23.53 16.51
CA PHE A 393 18.48 24.46 15.46
C PHE A 393 18.13 23.85 14.11
N GLY A 394 17.40 24.60 13.27
CA GLY A 394 17.03 24.17 11.93
C GLY A 394 17.66 25.05 10.86
N LEU A 395 18.14 24.45 9.78
CA LEU A 395 18.49 25.10 8.52
C LEU A 395 17.63 24.49 7.42
N GLU A 396 16.91 25.32 6.68
CA GLU A 396 15.93 24.89 5.69
C GLU A 396 16.07 25.70 4.40
N ALA A 397 15.93 25.01 3.26
CA ALA A 397 15.78 25.60 1.94
C ALA A 397 14.49 25.01 1.33
N GLN A 398 13.58 25.88 0.88
CA GLN A 398 12.32 25.42 0.31
C GLN A 398 11.90 26.25 -0.91
N GLN A 399 11.42 25.55 -1.93
CA GLN A 399 10.76 26.10 -3.09
C GLN A 399 9.62 25.16 -3.52
N PHE A 400 8.68 25.67 -4.30
CA PHE A 400 7.69 24.88 -5.01
C PHE A 400 7.81 25.10 -6.52
N GLN A 401 7.62 24.06 -7.31
CA GLN A 401 7.30 24.18 -8.74
C GLN A 401 5.78 24.04 -8.90
N ASN A 402 5.11 25.06 -9.39
CA ASN A 402 3.68 24.97 -9.71
C ASN A 402 3.47 24.12 -10.96
N ILE A 403 2.42 23.30 -10.94
CA ILE A 403 2.03 22.37 -12.02
C ILE A 403 0.71 22.82 -12.65
N THR A 404 0.32 24.07 -12.41
CA THR A 404 -0.91 24.65 -12.90
C THR A 404 -0.68 26.11 -13.22
N ASP A 405 -1.25 26.57 -14.33
CA ASP A 405 -0.91 27.86 -14.93
C ASP A 405 -1.62 29.04 -14.23
N ASP A 406 -2.63 28.74 -13.42
CA ASP A 406 -3.34 29.69 -12.55
C ASP A 406 -2.59 29.98 -11.22
N LEU A 407 -1.57 29.20 -10.89
CA LEU A 407 -0.69 29.42 -9.75
C LEU A 407 0.69 29.86 -10.27
N SER A 408 0.88 31.16 -10.50
CA SER A 408 2.15 31.72 -10.98
C SER A 408 3.08 32.24 -9.86
N ASP A 409 2.67 32.10 -8.59
CA ASP A 409 3.08 33.06 -7.56
C ASP A 409 3.51 32.42 -6.23
N ASN A 410 4.67 31.78 -6.19
CA ASN A 410 5.21 31.22 -4.94
C ASN A 410 6.56 31.83 -4.56
N TYR A 411 6.69 32.19 -3.28
CA TYR A 411 7.97 32.53 -2.70
C TYR A 411 8.85 31.30 -2.45
N LYS A 412 10.15 31.53 -2.50
CA LYS A 412 11.23 30.62 -2.13
C LYS A 412 11.78 31.06 -0.78
N ARG A 413 12.11 30.11 0.08
CA ARG A 413 12.72 30.35 1.40
C ARG A 413 14.17 29.86 1.35
N LEU A 414 15.10 30.77 1.10
CA LEU A 414 16.50 30.46 0.76
C LEU A 414 17.48 31.42 1.45
N PRO A 415 18.06 31.07 2.61
CA PRO A 415 17.66 30.00 3.52
C PRO A 415 16.69 30.49 4.61
N GLN A 416 16.15 29.54 5.38
CA GLN A 416 15.52 29.77 6.67
C GLN A 416 16.35 29.11 7.77
N ILE A 417 16.65 29.86 8.82
CA ILE A 417 17.35 29.40 10.02
C ILE A 417 16.38 29.54 11.19
N SER A 418 16.30 28.53 12.05
CA SER A 418 15.47 28.56 13.25
C SER A 418 16.23 28.06 14.48
N ALA A 419 15.86 28.60 15.64
CA ALA A 419 16.29 28.13 16.95
C ALA A 419 15.08 28.04 17.87
N VAL A 420 14.77 26.83 18.33
CA VAL A 420 13.61 26.55 19.19
C VAL A 420 14.09 25.95 20.50
N TRP A 421 13.70 26.56 21.61
CA TRP A 421 13.93 25.97 22.93
C TRP A 421 12.99 24.78 23.16
N ARG A 422 13.57 23.64 23.49
CA ARG A 422 12.88 22.37 23.77
C ARG A 422 13.28 21.75 25.10
N GLY A 423 14.10 22.44 25.87
CA GLY A 423 14.57 21.98 27.17
C GLY A 423 13.45 21.94 28.20
N ASN A 424 13.56 21.02 29.15
CA ASN A 424 12.63 20.88 30.28
C ASN A 424 13.07 21.69 31.51
N GLU A 425 14.16 22.46 31.40
CA GLU A 425 14.63 23.31 32.49
C GLU A 425 13.61 24.38 32.85
N MET A 426 13.34 24.50 34.15
CA MET A 426 12.36 25.43 34.69
C MET A 426 13.06 26.59 35.38
N ILE A 427 12.56 27.81 35.17
CA ILE A 427 12.95 29.00 35.93
C ILE A 427 11.98 29.11 37.11
N GLY A 428 12.30 28.43 38.21
CA GLY A 428 11.35 28.23 39.32
C GLY A 428 10.17 27.36 38.85
N PRO A 429 8.90 27.83 38.97
CA PRO A 429 7.74 27.10 38.44
C PRO A 429 7.45 27.42 36.96
N LEU A 430 8.27 28.23 36.28
CA LEU A 430 8.01 28.72 34.93
C LEU A 430 8.85 27.97 33.88
N ALA A 431 8.19 27.47 32.84
CA ALA A 431 8.83 26.94 31.65
C ALA A 431 9.06 28.06 30.62
N PRO A 432 10.28 28.25 30.10
CA PRO A 432 10.54 29.24 29.06
C PRO A 432 9.92 28.84 27.71
N ILE A 433 9.46 29.83 26.96
CA ILE A 433 9.06 29.73 25.56
C ILE A 433 10.04 30.59 24.78
N ILE A 434 10.86 29.99 23.93
CA ILE A 434 11.79 30.73 23.08
C ILE A 434 11.77 30.13 21.69
N GLN A 435 11.45 30.97 20.71
CA GLN A 435 11.52 30.62 19.30
C GLN A 435 12.06 31.81 18.50
N LEU A 436 13.09 31.55 17.71
CA LEU A 436 13.71 32.53 16.83
C LEU A 436 13.74 31.96 15.41
N GLN A 437 13.46 32.79 14.42
CA GLN A 437 13.57 32.41 13.02
C GLN A 437 14.09 33.58 12.18
N ALA A 438 15.09 33.32 11.34
CA ALA A 438 15.53 34.24 10.30
C ALA A 438 15.29 33.60 8.93
N ALA A 439 14.59 34.28 8.03
CA ALA A 439 14.25 33.76 6.70
C ALA A 439 14.56 34.80 5.62
N ASN A 440 15.05 34.33 4.48
CA ASN A 440 15.19 35.12 3.26
C ASN A 440 14.19 34.62 2.21
N PHE A 441 13.33 35.53 1.76
CA PHE A 441 12.25 35.28 0.81
C PHE A 441 12.60 35.86 -0.55
N ASP A 442 12.49 35.01 -1.57
CA ASP A 442 12.80 35.34 -2.96
C ASP A 442 11.71 34.82 -3.90
N THR A 443 11.62 35.33 -5.13
CA THR A 443 10.64 34.87 -6.12
C THR A 443 11.09 35.25 -7.53
N ASP A 444 10.67 34.47 -8.52
CA ASP A 444 10.89 34.78 -9.94
C ASP A 444 9.82 35.74 -10.51
N ALA A 445 8.76 36.00 -9.74
CA ALA A 445 7.69 36.94 -10.09
C ALA A 445 8.05 38.39 -9.72
N ASP A 446 7.35 39.34 -10.33
CA ASP A 446 7.54 40.77 -10.10
C ASP A 446 6.89 41.22 -8.77
N LYS A 447 7.47 40.77 -7.65
CA LYS A 447 6.93 40.94 -6.29
C LYS A 447 7.99 41.37 -5.29
N VAL A 448 7.51 41.84 -4.12
CA VAL A 448 8.37 42.25 -3.00
C VAL A 448 9.16 41.05 -2.49
N THR A 449 10.47 41.20 -2.35
CA THR A 449 11.35 40.20 -1.73
C THR A 449 11.93 40.75 -0.42
N GLY A 450 12.54 39.92 0.41
CA GLY A 450 13.14 40.45 1.63
C GLY A 450 13.59 39.42 2.66
N GLN A 451 14.02 39.94 3.79
CA GLN A 451 14.47 39.18 4.95
C GLN A 451 13.54 39.43 6.13
N ARG A 452 13.25 38.38 6.90
CA ARG A 452 12.43 38.41 8.10
C ARG A 452 13.19 37.86 9.30
N LEU A 453 13.14 38.55 10.43
CA LEU A 453 13.53 38.03 11.74
C LEU A 453 12.27 37.95 12.62
N TYR A 454 11.87 36.74 12.98
CA TYR A 454 10.78 36.46 13.92
C TYR A 454 11.34 36.05 15.28
N GLN A 455 10.72 36.56 16.35
CA GLN A 455 11.10 36.30 17.72
C GLN A 455 9.85 36.06 18.57
N GLU A 456 9.82 34.97 19.34
CA GLU A 456 8.82 34.71 20.37
C GLU A 456 9.54 34.36 21.68
N LEU A 457 9.32 35.19 22.69
CA LEU A 457 9.92 35.06 24.01
C LEU A 457 8.83 35.08 25.07
N GLY A 458 8.79 34.09 25.95
CA GLY A 458 7.72 34.00 26.94
C GLY A 458 7.99 33.03 28.07
N LEU A 459 7.03 32.97 28.98
CA LEU A 459 7.04 32.10 30.15
C LEU A 459 5.67 31.42 30.26
N ARG A 460 5.68 30.14 30.62
CA ARG A 460 4.49 29.32 30.87
C ARG A 460 4.54 28.77 32.29
N LEU A 461 3.45 28.88 33.02
CA LEU A 461 3.21 28.21 34.29
C LEU A 461 2.28 27.01 34.04
N PRO A 462 2.82 25.78 33.92
CA PRO A 462 2.00 24.59 33.80
C PRO A 462 1.59 24.05 35.18
N MET A 463 0.30 23.85 35.40
CA MET A 463 -0.25 23.21 36.59
C MET A 463 -1.07 21.99 36.17
N THR A 464 -0.64 20.80 36.56
CA THR A 464 -1.33 19.54 36.24
C THR A 464 -1.71 18.78 37.51
N ARG A 465 -2.88 18.13 37.49
CA ARG A 465 -3.43 17.24 38.51
C ARG A 465 -4.08 16.06 37.81
N ASP A 466 -4.36 14.99 38.54
CA ASP A 466 -5.00 13.79 37.98
C ASP A 466 -6.39 14.06 37.39
N TYR A 467 -7.08 15.11 37.86
CA TYR A 467 -8.43 15.49 37.41
C TYR A 467 -8.47 16.68 36.44
N GLY A 468 -7.31 17.19 36.00
CA GLY A 468 -7.28 18.34 35.09
C GLY A 468 -5.98 19.15 35.07
N PHE A 469 -6.01 20.25 34.34
CA PHE A 469 -4.85 21.12 34.16
C PHE A 469 -5.24 22.60 34.08
N LEU A 470 -4.27 23.46 34.38
CA LEU A 470 -4.31 24.91 34.15
C LEU A 470 -2.94 25.36 33.65
N ASN A 471 -2.90 25.89 32.43
CA ASN A 471 -1.72 26.39 31.77
C ASN A 471 -1.88 27.89 31.52
N THR A 472 -1.07 28.71 32.19
CA THR A 472 -1.01 30.14 31.97
C THR A 472 0.29 30.48 31.27
N SER A 473 0.24 31.23 30.16
CA SER A 473 1.45 31.70 29.47
C SER A 473 1.33 33.15 29.06
N VAL A 474 2.46 33.86 29.12
CA VAL A 474 2.63 35.21 28.58
C VAL A 474 3.84 35.18 27.67
N SER A 475 3.70 35.68 26.45
CA SER A 475 4.77 35.75 25.45
C SER A 475 4.71 37.05 24.67
N TYR A 476 5.88 37.55 24.31
CA TYR A 476 6.08 38.66 23.38
C TYR A 476 6.51 38.09 22.04
N ARG A 477 5.84 38.53 20.96
CA ARG A 477 6.15 38.17 19.58
C ARG A 477 6.55 39.43 18.83
N ALA A 478 7.62 39.38 18.04
CA ALA A 478 8.05 40.48 17.19
C ALA A 478 8.51 39.95 15.83
N ILE A 479 8.26 40.73 14.79
CA ILE A 479 8.73 40.47 13.45
C ILE A 479 9.41 41.74 12.93
N ASP A 480 10.65 41.60 12.48
CA ASP A 480 11.41 42.66 11.82
C ASP A 480 11.67 42.25 10.37
N TYR A 481 11.41 43.16 9.43
CA TYR A 481 11.64 42.95 8.01
C TYR A 481 12.63 43.95 7.43
N ARG A 482 13.37 43.47 6.43
CA ARG A 482 14.02 44.29 5.42
C ARG A 482 13.49 43.88 4.06
N LEU A 483 12.63 44.70 3.48
CA LEU A 483 11.90 44.44 2.25
C LEU A 483 12.51 45.20 1.09
N LYS A 484 12.27 44.70 -0.12
CA LYS A 484 12.83 45.22 -1.36
C LYS A 484 11.76 45.23 -2.47
N SER A 485 11.59 46.39 -3.08
CA SER A 485 10.61 46.61 -4.15
C SER A 485 11.13 46.01 -5.46
N PRO A 486 10.26 45.34 -6.24
CA PRO A 486 10.65 44.75 -7.52
C PRO A 486 11.04 45.82 -8.55
N ASP A 487 10.21 46.87 -8.72
CA ASP A 487 10.38 47.89 -9.77
C ASP A 487 11.53 48.88 -9.52
N SER A 488 11.63 49.36 -8.29
CA SER A 488 12.50 50.50 -7.94
C SER A 488 13.82 50.08 -7.29
N ASN A 489 13.94 48.78 -6.94
CA ASN A 489 15.05 48.24 -6.17
C ASN A 489 15.26 48.94 -4.81
N GLN A 490 14.28 49.74 -4.35
CA GLN A 490 14.32 50.43 -3.06
C GLN A 490 14.06 49.45 -1.93
N SER A 491 14.79 49.62 -0.82
CA SER A 491 14.60 48.83 0.39
C SER A 491 13.94 49.66 1.48
N TRP A 492 13.07 49.04 2.25
CA TRP A 492 12.47 49.63 3.44
C TRP A 492 12.42 48.60 4.57
N GLU A 493 12.25 49.09 5.79
CA GLU A 493 12.12 48.27 6.98
C GLU A 493 10.68 48.35 7.48
N ALA A 494 10.17 47.24 8.00
CA ALA A 494 8.85 47.14 8.61
C ALA A 494 8.96 46.27 9.86
N SER A 495 8.24 46.61 10.92
CA SER A 495 8.25 45.86 12.17
C SER A 495 6.86 45.80 12.76
N VAL A 496 6.49 44.65 13.31
CA VAL A 496 5.24 44.47 14.04
C VAL A 496 5.47 43.64 15.29
N ASP A 497 4.71 43.90 16.34
CA ASP A 497 4.81 43.14 17.58
C ASP A 497 3.46 42.82 18.24
N SER A 498 3.45 41.82 19.11
CA SER A 498 2.26 41.40 19.83
C SER A 498 2.59 40.76 21.18
N TRP A 499 1.95 41.27 22.23
CA TRP A 499 1.88 40.61 23.53
C TRP A 499 0.73 39.61 23.53
N VAL A 500 1.04 38.34 23.82
CA VAL A 500 0.08 37.24 23.86
C VAL A 500 -0.01 36.69 25.28
N THR A 501 -1.22 36.69 25.83
CA THR A 501 -1.56 36.04 27.10
C THR A 501 -2.56 34.93 26.84
N ARG A 502 -2.26 33.73 27.33
CA ARG A 502 -3.10 32.55 27.17
C ARG A 502 -3.34 31.89 28.52
N ILE A 503 -4.59 31.69 28.87
CA ILE A 503 -5.00 30.95 30.08
C ILE A 503 -5.88 29.82 29.62
N GLU A 504 -5.38 28.60 29.74
CA GLU A 504 -6.06 27.40 29.27
C GLU A 504 -6.26 26.44 30.44
N GLY A 505 -7.48 25.97 30.65
CA GLY A 505 -7.79 24.99 31.68
C GLY A 505 -8.71 23.89 31.16
N GLY A 506 -8.56 22.70 31.73
CA GLY A 506 -9.42 21.56 31.43
C GLY A 506 -9.63 20.71 32.68
N LEU A 507 -10.79 20.08 32.77
CA LEU A 507 -11.11 19.08 33.78
C LEU A 507 -11.43 17.75 33.10
N GLU A 508 -11.26 16.66 33.81
CA GLU A 508 -11.61 15.33 33.37
C GLU A 508 -12.46 14.65 34.44
N PHE A 509 -13.71 14.33 34.07
CA PHE A 509 -14.63 13.60 34.93
C PHE A 509 -14.89 12.23 34.35
N GLU A 510 -14.79 11.20 35.17
CA GLU A 510 -15.06 9.82 34.77
C GLU A 510 -16.25 9.25 35.53
N ARG A 511 -17.05 8.43 34.85
CA ARG A 511 -18.05 7.59 35.49
C ARG A 511 -18.21 6.27 34.76
N GLN A 512 -18.53 5.21 35.50
CA GLN A 512 -19.01 3.97 34.89
C GLN A 512 -20.46 4.14 34.44
N THR A 513 -20.77 3.65 33.25
CA THR A 513 -22.13 3.68 32.69
C THR A 513 -22.41 2.42 31.89
N THR A 514 -23.68 2.13 31.66
CA THR A 514 -24.12 1.05 30.76
C THR A 514 -25.05 1.66 29.72
N LEU A 515 -24.66 1.59 28.45
CA LEU A 515 -25.42 2.10 27.31
C LEU A 515 -25.64 0.97 26.33
N PHE A 516 -26.88 0.79 25.87
CA PHE A 516 -27.25 -0.28 24.92
C PHE A 516 -26.80 -1.69 25.36
N GLY A 517 -26.85 -1.97 26.67
CA GLY A 517 -26.45 -3.26 27.24
C GLY A 517 -24.93 -3.49 27.33
N THR A 518 -24.11 -2.50 26.98
CA THR A 518 -22.64 -2.56 27.06
C THR A 518 -22.12 -1.61 28.13
N SER A 519 -21.19 -2.08 28.96
CA SER A 519 -20.55 -1.26 29.99
C SER A 519 -19.42 -0.41 29.39
N PHE A 520 -19.38 0.86 29.79
CA PHE A 520 -18.39 1.84 29.37
C PHE A 520 -17.86 2.63 30.57
N ILE A 521 -16.62 3.10 30.47
CA ILE A 521 -16.15 4.27 31.21
C ILE A 521 -16.48 5.47 30.34
N GLN A 522 -17.35 6.35 30.84
CA GLN A 522 -17.67 7.60 30.19
C GLN A 522 -16.83 8.73 30.77
N THR A 523 -16.11 9.45 29.91
CA THR A 523 -15.42 10.69 30.29
C THR A 523 -16.26 11.91 29.91
N LEU A 524 -16.11 13.00 30.67
CA LEU A 524 -16.58 14.34 30.33
C LEU A 524 -15.44 15.33 30.56
N GLU A 525 -14.97 15.93 29.48
CA GLU A 525 -13.75 16.73 29.41
C GLU A 525 -14.10 18.17 28.98
N PRO A 526 -14.57 19.03 29.91
CA PRO A 526 -14.73 20.45 29.61
C PRO A 526 -13.36 21.14 29.55
N ARG A 527 -13.17 22.00 28.55
CA ARG A 527 -11.95 22.76 28.32
C ARG A 527 -12.28 24.20 27.93
N VAL A 528 -11.55 25.13 28.53
CA VAL A 528 -11.71 26.58 28.35
C VAL A 528 -10.36 27.21 28.05
N GLN A 529 -10.31 28.15 27.10
CA GLN A 529 -9.14 28.98 26.86
C GLN A 529 -9.54 30.44 26.72
N TYR A 530 -8.97 31.30 27.55
CA TYR A 530 -8.94 32.73 27.28
C TYR A 530 -7.65 33.08 26.53
N LEU A 531 -7.77 33.80 25.41
CA LEU A 531 -6.65 34.25 24.59
C LEU A 531 -6.77 35.75 24.34
N TYR A 532 -5.74 36.47 24.74
CA TYR A 532 -5.53 37.87 24.40
C TYR A 532 -4.23 38.01 23.62
N ALA A 533 -4.27 38.67 22.46
CA ALA A 533 -3.10 39.05 21.67
C ALA A 533 -3.26 40.52 21.28
N SER A 534 -2.27 41.38 21.55
CA SER A 534 -2.37 42.79 21.18
C SER A 534 -2.41 42.97 19.66
N TYR A 535 -3.10 44.01 19.21
CA TYR A 535 -3.14 44.39 17.81
C TYR A 535 -1.97 45.30 17.48
N ASP A 536 -1.42 45.08 16.30
CA ASP A 536 -0.51 45.99 15.63
C ASP A 536 -0.84 46.02 14.13
N ASP A 537 -0.52 47.11 13.46
CA ASP A 537 -0.90 47.32 12.07
C ASP A 537 0.07 46.60 11.12
N HIS A 538 -0.46 45.61 10.39
CA HIS A 538 0.31 44.83 9.42
C HIS A 538 0.20 45.39 7.99
N SER A 539 -0.39 46.58 7.83
CA SER A 539 -0.57 47.19 6.52
C SER A 539 0.75 47.40 5.78
N GLY A 540 0.75 47.08 4.48
CA GLY A 540 1.94 47.14 3.63
C GLY A 540 2.99 46.04 3.85
N ILE A 541 2.75 45.06 4.73
CA ILE A 541 3.61 43.88 4.88
C ILE A 541 3.15 42.78 3.90
N PRO A 542 4.01 42.30 2.98
CA PRO A 542 3.66 41.21 2.07
C PRO A 542 3.37 39.91 2.83
N ASP A 543 2.64 39.01 2.18
CA ASP A 543 2.44 37.64 2.66
C ASP A 543 3.44 36.72 1.96
N PHE A 544 4.34 36.11 2.71
CA PHE A 544 5.38 35.22 2.18
C PHE A 544 5.07 33.75 2.45
N ASP A 545 4.65 33.42 3.68
CA ASP A 545 4.42 32.06 4.16
C ASP A 545 3.19 31.90 5.08
N SER A 546 2.29 32.89 5.09
CA SER A 546 1.07 32.84 5.89
C SER A 546 -0.13 32.38 5.07
N ALA A 547 -1.01 31.64 5.72
CA ALA A 547 -2.27 31.20 5.15
C ALA A 547 -3.26 31.02 6.30
N GLU A 548 -4.53 31.31 6.04
CA GLU A 548 -5.58 31.07 7.02
C GLU A 548 -5.80 29.56 7.21
N LEU A 549 -5.77 29.14 8.48
CA LEU A 549 -5.93 27.73 8.83
C LEU A 549 -7.41 27.34 8.76
N THR A 550 -7.67 26.13 8.30
CA THR A 550 -9.03 25.59 8.26
C THR A 550 -9.53 25.30 9.67
N PHE A 551 -10.57 26.00 10.09
CA PHE A 551 -11.18 25.82 11.40
C PHE A 551 -11.81 24.42 11.56
N SER A 552 -11.71 23.87 12.76
CA SER A 552 -12.38 22.64 13.20
C SER A 552 -12.35 22.58 14.73
N TYR A 553 -13.07 21.65 15.34
CA TYR A 553 -13.03 21.47 16.80
C TYR A 553 -11.60 21.34 17.35
N ARG A 554 -10.70 20.66 16.63
CA ARG A 554 -9.30 20.49 17.05
C ARG A 554 -8.49 21.79 17.02
N GLN A 555 -8.95 22.80 16.29
CA GLN A 555 -8.29 24.10 16.14
C GLN A 555 -8.77 25.13 17.17
N LEU A 556 -9.84 24.82 17.91
CA LEU A 556 -10.54 25.74 18.83
C LEU A 556 -9.62 26.40 19.86
N PHE A 557 -8.61 25.66 20.32
CA PHE A 557 -7.68 26.07 21.38
C PHE A 557 -6.31 26.50 20.83
N ARG A 558 -6.20 26.85 19.54
CA ARG A 558 -4.96 27.45 19.00
C ARG A 558 -4.79 28.89 19.48
N ALA A 559 -3.53 29.34 19.45
CA ALA A 559 -3.15 30.70 19.83
C ALA A 559 -2.93 31.64 18.61
N THR A 560 -3.25 31.16 17.41
CA THR A 560 -3.19 31.91 16.14
C THR A 560 -4.12 31.26 15.11
N ARG A 561 -4.55 32.06 14.12
CA ARG A 561 -5.40 31.64 12.99
C ARG A 561 -4.62 31.43 11.69
N PHE A 562 -3.35 31.84 11.66
CA PHE A 562 -2.50 31.76 10.47
C PHE A 562 -1.42 30.68 10.62
N SER A 563 -1.02 30.10 9.49
CA SER A 563 0.31 29.48 9.34
C SER A 563 1.38 30.55 9.21
N GLY A 564 2.65 30.15 9.21
CA GLY A 564 3.76 31.08 8.99
C GLY A 564 3.89 32.13 10.10
N TYR A 565 4.59 33.22 9.78
CA TYR A 565 4.81 34.32 10.72
C TYR A 565 4.55 35.71 10.13
N ASP A 566 3.98 35.87 8.94
CA ASP A 566 3.75 37.22 8.38
C ASP A 566 2.53 37.93 8.96
N ARG A 567 1.66 37.21 9.66
CA ARG A 567 0.46 37.75 10.31
C ARG A 567 0.41 37.33 11.77
N LEU A 568 0.64 38.27 12.69
CA LEU A 568 0.40 38.06 14.12
C LEU A 568 -1.08 38.29 14.41
N ALA A 569 -1.85 37.21 14.48
CA ALA A 569 -3.28 37.28 14.75
C ALA A 569 -3.57 38.02 16.06
N ASP A 570 -4.33 39.11 15.98
CA ASP A 570 -4.84 39.80 17.15
C ASP A 570 -6.09 39.06 17.68
N ALA A 571 -6.23 38.99 19.01
CA ALA A 571 -7.28 38.22 19.64
C ALA A 571 -7.71 38.84 20.98
N ASN A 572 -9.00 38.78 21.28
CA ASN A 572 -9.52 38.87 22.64
C ASN A 572 -10.73 37.96 22.68
N GLN A 573 -10.51 36.68 23.00
CA GLN A 573 -11.49 35.64 22.76
C GLN A 573 -11.49 34.59 23.87
N LEU A 574 -12.64 33.93 24.01
CA LEU A 574 -12.89 32.82 24.91
C LEU A 574 -13.30 31.59 24.10
N SER A 575 -12.43 30.58 24.05
CA SER A 575 -12.74 29.28 23.48
C SER A 575 -13.35 28.37 24.53
N LEU A 576 -14.52 27.80 24.24
CA LEU A 576 -15.24 26.85 25.10
C LEU A 576 -15.46 25.55 24.35
N GLY A 577 -15.02 24.43 24.90
CA GLY A 577 -15.28 23.12 24.32
C GLY A 577 -15.56 22.07 25.37
N VAL A 578 -16.33 21.06 25.00
CA VAL A 578 -16.54 19.87 25.81
C VAL A 578 -16.41 18.64 24.92
N THR A 579 -15.70 17.63 25.41
CA THR A 579 -15.66 16.31 24.80
C THR A 579 -16.22 15.28 25.77
N SER A 580 -16.96 14.30 25.27
CA SER A 580 -17.30 13.11 26.03
C SER A 580 -16.88 11.87 25.26
N ARG A 581 -16.27 10.91 25.97
CA ARG A 581 -15.81 9.64 25.41
C ARG A 581 -16.52 8.47 26.04
N LEU A 582 -16.70 7.41 25.28
CA LEU A 582 -17.09 6.09 25.78
C LEU A 582 -15.95 5.11 25.52
N VAL A 583 -15.30 4.68 26.59
CA VAL A 583 -14.16 3.78 26.57
C VAL A 583 -14.59 2.40 27.07
N ASP A 584 -14.22 1.36 26.34
CA ASP A 584 -14.47 -0.03 26.75
C ASP A 584 -13.58 -0.36 27.96
N PRO A 585 -14.14 -0.71 29.13
CA PRO A 585 -13.38 -0.94 30.36
C PRO A 585 -12.46 -2.16 30.29
N LYS A 586 -12.72 -3.11 29.37
CA LYS A 586 -11.90 -4.33 29.25
C LYS A 586 -10.71 -4.12 28.32
N SER A 587 -10.94 -3.47 27.18
CA SER A 587 -9.92 -3.29 26.13
C SER A 587 -9.20 -1.95 26.20
N GLY A 588 -9.75 -0.95 26.91
CA GLY A 588 -9.24 0.43 26.92
C GLY A 588 -9.48 1.18 25.61
N ILE A 589 -10.20 0.58 24.66
CA ILE A 589 -10.43 1.18 23.34
C ILE A 589 -11.56 2.22 23.43
N GLU A 590 -11.29 3.43 22.96
CA GLU A 590 -12.31 4.46 22.73
C GLU A 590 -13.26 4.02 21.61
N ARG A 591 -14.56 3.86 21.93
CA ARG A 591 -15.61 3.46 20.98
C ARG A 591 -16.38 4.65 20.44
N VAL A 592 -16.54 5.70 21.25
CA VAL A 592 -17.23 6.93 20.86
C VAL A 592 -16.47 8.13 21.42
N SER A 593 -16.30 9.16 20.62
CA SER A 593 -15.86 10.49 21.03
C SER A 593 -16.78 11.52 20.38
N ALA A 594 -17.46 12.32 21.19
CA ALA A 594 -18.33 13.41 20.74
C ALA A 594 -17.84 14.72 21.35
N SER A 595 -17.63 15.72 20.51
CA SER A 595 -17.07 17.01 20.89
C SER A 595 -17.89 18.15 20.31
N ILE A 596 -18.08 19.20 21.11
CA ILE A 596 -18.73 20.44 20.69
C ILE A 596 -17.99 21.63 21.29
N GLY A 597 -17.80 22.69 20.52
CA GLY A 597 -17.17 23.89 21.03
C GLY A 597 -17.29 25.09 20.10
N GLN A 598 -17.01 26.27 20.66
CA GLN A 598 -17.13 27.56 19.99
C GLN A 598 -16.08 28.52 20.52
N VAL A 599 -15.65 29.47 19.69
CA VAL A 599 -14.86 30.63 20.10
C VAL A 599 -15.80 31.83 20.18
N ILE A 600 -15.77 32.56 21.29
CA ILE A 600 -16.50 33.82 21.46
C ILE A 600 -15.47 34.95 21.41
N ASN A 601 -15.64 35.90 20.50
CA ASN A 601 -14.78 37.06 20.34
C ASN A 601 -15.38 38.24 21.13
N PHE A 602 -14.57 38.90 21.95
CA PHE A 602 -14.95 40.13 22.67
C PHE A 602 -14.63 41.41 21.89
N ARG A 603 -13.96 41.26 20.75
CA ARG A 603 -13.62 42.35 19.82
C ARG A 603 -13.39 41.78 18.43
N ASP A 604 -13.61 42.62 17.43
CA ASP A 604 -13.35 42.31 16.03
C ASP A 604 -11.88 41.96 15.80
N GLN A 605 -11.65 41.01 14.91
CA GLN A 605 -10.33 40.55 14.53
C GLN A 605 -9.84 41.40 13.36
N ARG A 606 -8.81 42.22 13.60
CA ARG A 606 -8.38 43.27 12.66
C ARG A 606 -7.27 42.82 11.73
N VAL A 607 -6.39 41.94 12.20
CA VAL A 607 -5.32 41.38 11.37
C VAL A 607 -5.93 40.34 10.42
N ARG A 608 -5.82 40.63 9.12
CA ARG A 608 -6.31 39.81 8.01
C ARG A 608 -5.13 39.34 7.15
N LEU A 609 -5.34 38.33 6.31
CA LEU A 609 -4.30 37.84 5.40
C LEU A 609 -4.00 38.91 4.33
N SER A 610 -5.04 39.41 3.68
CA SER A 610 -5.02 40.54 2.76
C SER A 610 -5.91 41.68 3.28
N GLU A 611 -5.49 42.93 3.02
CA GLU A 611 -6.28 44.12 3.37
C GLU A 611 -7.62 44.20 2.62
N ARG A 612 -7.74 43.44 1.52
CA ARG A 612 -8.97 43.38 0.69
C ARG A 612 -9.96 42.32 1.16
N ASP A 613 -9.57 41.42 2.05
CA ASP A 613 -10.45 40.35 2.53
C ASP A 613 -11.66 40.94 3.27
N ALA A 614 -12.75 40.19 3.43
CA ALA A 614 -13.87 40.67 4.24
C ALA A 614 -13.42 41.02 5.68
N ALA A 615 -14.05 42.02 6.29
CA ALA A 615 -13.78 42.32 7.70
C ALA A 615 -14.33 41.19 8.58
N LEU A 616 -13.54 40.75 9.56
CA LEU A 616 -13.95 39.73 10.52
C LEU A 616 -14.58 40.42 11.73
N THR A 617 -15.87 40.76 11.58
CA THR A 617 -16.66 41.50 12.57
C THR A 617 -17.54 40.60 13.43
N ASP A 618 -17.45 39.28 13.27
CA ASP A 618 -18.34 38.36 13.96
C ASP A 618 -17.97 38.21 15.44
N GLU A 619 -19.01 38.16 16.27
CA GLU A 619 -18.89 38.03 17.73
C GLU A 619 -18.32 36.65 18.14
N GLY A 620 -18.06 35.74 17.21
CA GLY A 620 -17.51 34.41 17.50
C GLY A 620 -17.17 33.60 16.25
N SER A 621 -16.74 32.35 16.45
CA SER A 621 -16.62 31.35 15.39
C SER A 621 -17.94 30.61 15.19
N ALA A 622 -18.04 29.89 14.07
CA ALA A 622 -18.98 28.79 13.93
C ALA A 622 -18.87 27.79 15.09
N LEU A 623 -20.00 27.17 15.40
CA LEU A 623 -20.11 26.06 16.34
C LEU A 623 -19.50 24.81 15.71
N ALA A 624 -18.43 24.29 16.31
CA ALA A 624 -17.73 23.13 15.82
C ALA A 624 -18.21 21.87 16.54
N PHE A 625 -18.75 20.92 15.77
CA PHE A 625 -19.11 19.58 16.21
C PHE A 625 -18.16 18.55 15.60
N ALA A 626 -17.69 17.59 16.40
CA ALA A 626 -16.91 16.44 15.94
C ALA A 626 -17.40 15.17 16.61
N LEU A 627 -17.66 14.13 15.81
CA LEU A 627 -18.14 12.83 16.27
C LEU A 627 -17.35 11.71 15.61
N ASP A 628 -16.75 10.87 16.43
CA ASP A 628 -16.08 9.64 16.05
C ASP A 628 -16.81 8.48 16.74
N ILE A 629 -17.29 7.52 15.95
CA ILE A 629 -17.88 6.28 16.45
C ILE A 629 -17.16 5.13 15.77
N ARG A 630 -16.61 4.22 16.56
CA ARG A 630 -16.13 2.91 16.15
C ARG A 630 -16.87 1.91 17.01
N THR A 631 -17.94 1.31 16.47
CA THR A 631 -18.65 0.26 17.21
C THR A 631 -17.83 -1.04 17.11
N SER A 632 -18.40 -2.21 16.91
CA SER A 632 -17.58 -3.40 16.61
C SER A 632 -16.69 -3.13 15.37
N GLU A 633 -15.75 -4.04 15.06
CA GLU A 633 -14.85 -3.95 13.89
C GLU A 633 -15.57 -3.73 12.54
N ARG A 634 -16.91 -3.79 12.55
CA ARG A 634 -17.83 -3.69 11.43
C ARG A 634 -18.26 -2.26 11.07
N TRP A 635 -18.39 -1.32 12.00
CA TRP A 635 -18.85 0.05 11.67
C TRP A 635 -17.92 1.13 12.18
N SER A 636 -17.68 2.12 11.33
CA SER A 636 -16.98 3.36 11.68
C SER A 636 -17.73 4.56 11.13
N ILE A 637 -18.01 5.55 11.96
CA ILE A 637 -18.62 6.83 11.56
C ILE A 637 -17.69 7.94 12.02
N HIS A 638 -17.45 8.90 11.14
CA HIS A 638 -16.70 10.11 11.42
C HIS A 638 -17.49 11.29 10.88
N SER A 639 -17.76 12.29 11.71
CA SER A 639 -18.49 13.49 11.34
C SER A 639 -17.80 14.73 11.91
N ASN A 640 -17.58 15.74 11.09
CA ASN A 640 -17.28 17.10 11.54
C ASN A 640 -18.28 18.06 10.90
N VAL A 641 -18.85 18.94 11.70
CA VAL A 641 -19.81 19.96 11.23
C VAL A 641 -19.40 21.30 11.82
N LEU A 642 -19.36 22.33 10.99
CA LEU A 642 -19.25 23.73 11.37
C LEU A 642 -20.57 24.39 11.03
N PHE A 643 -21.23 24.94 12.04
CA PHE A 643 -22.49 25.66 11.88
C PHE A 643 -22.31 27.09 12.38
N ASP A 644 -22.43 28.06 11.50
CA ASP A 644 -22.41 29.46 11.89
C ASP A 644 -23.75 29.84 12.50
N SER A 645 -23.75 30.07 13.82
CA SER A 645 -24.95 30.44 14.55
C SER A 645 -25.38 31.90 14.34
N TYR A 646 -24.48 32.75 13.85
CA TYR A 646 -24.72 34.18 13.61
C TYR A 646 -25.43 34.37 12.26
N ASP A 647 -24.93 33.72 11.22
CA ASP A 647 -25.52 33.76 9.87
C ASP A 647 -26.57 32.67 9.61
N GLN A 648 -26.68 31.69 10.51
CA GLN A 648 -27.60 30.54 10.41
C GLN A 648 -27.31 29.62 9.20
N GLU A 649 -26.04 29.55 8.81
CA GLU A 649 -25.57 28.76 7.67
C GLU A 649 -24.58 27.67 8.13
N ILE A 650 -24.28 26.72 7.24
CA ILE A 650 -23.31 25.65 7.51
C ILE A 650 -22.05 26.00 6.72
N ASP A 651 -20.92 26.27 7.38
CA ASP A 651 -19.67 26.55 6.67
C ASP A 651 -19.04 25.28 6.11
N ALA A 652 -19.16 24.17 6.84
CA ALA A 652 -18.54 22.91 6.47
C ALA A 652 -19.22 21.69 7.10
N THR A 653 -19.33 20.62 6.33
CA THR A 653 -19.78 19.30 6.81
C THR A 653 -18.94 18.22 6.16
N ASN A 654 -18.35 17.33 6.97
CA ASN A 654 -17.68 16.13 6.50
C ASN A 654 -18.22 14.92 7.26
N ILE A 655 -18.97 14.07 6.59
CA ILE A 655 -19.51 12.83 7.16
C ILE A 655 -18.93 11.67 6.39
N ARG A 656 -18.43 10.65 7.09
CA ARG A 656 -17.88 9.43 6.52
C ARG A 656 -18.37 8.24 7.31
N VAL A 657 -18.99 7.29 6.64
CA VAL A 657 -19.49 6.03 7.17
C VAL A 657 -18.75 4.89 6.47
N GLY A 658 -18.13 4.02 7.25
CA GLY A 658 -17.51 2.78 6.81
C GLY A 658 -18.24 1.60 7.44
N PHE A 659 -18.52 0.58 6.62
CA PHE A 659 -19.18 -0.64 7.02
C PHE A 659 -18.42 -1.85 6.44
N ARG A 660 -18.13 -2.84 7.28
CA ARG A 660 -17.51 -4.12 6.90
C ARG A 660 -18.48 -5.27 7.17
N PRO A 661 -19.33 -5.65 6.21
CA PRO A 661 -20.31 -6.72 6.42
C PRO A 661 -19.67 -8.08 6.77
N SER A 662 -18.50 -8.37 6.19
CA SER A 662 -17.64 -9.53 6.48
C SER A 662 -16.18 -9.06 6.52
N ASP A 663 -15.24 -9.97 6.79
CA ASP A 663 -13.81 -9.61 6.87
C ASP A 663 -13.22 -9.21 5.51
N ASP A 664 -13.81 -9.72 4.44
CA ASP A 664 -13.41 -9.49 3.04
C ASP A 664 -14.31 -8.48 2.31
N ALA A 665 -15.29 -7.87 2.98
CA ALA A 665 -16.20 -6.90 2.38
C ALA A 665 -16.03 -5.52 3.01
N ILE A 666 -16.03 -4.48 2.18
CA ILE A 666 -15.86 -3.09 2.59
C ILE A 666 -16.88 -2.22 1.86
N VAL A 667 -17.55 -1.35 2.58
CA VAL A 667 -18.44 -0.31 2.04
C VAL A 667 -18.11 1.01 2.71
N ASN A 668 -17.96 2.07 1.92
CA ASN A 668 -17.82 3.41 2.44
C ASN A 668 -18.77 4.36 1.73
N VAL A 669 -19.35 5.28 2.49
CA VAL A 669 -20.11 6.42 1.99
C VAL A 669 -19.61 7.67 2.70
N GLY A 670 -19.40 8.74 1.95
CA GLY A 670 -18.93 10.01 2.45
C GLY A 670 -19.68 11.17 1.79
N TYR A 671 -19.84 12.25 2.55
CA TYR A 671 -20.35 13.53 2.10
C TYR A 671 -19.42 14.61 2.59
N THR A 672 -19.06 15.54 1.70
CA THR A 672 -18.24 16.70 2.01
C THR A 672 -18.91 17.92 1.41
N PHE A 673 -19.30 18.85 2.27
CA PHE A 673 -19.69 20.20 1.92
C PHE A 673 -18.68 21.15 2.58
N ARG A 674 -18.24 22.16 1.86
CA ARG A 674 -17.32 23.16 2.40
C ARG A 674 -17.37 24.46 1.61
N GLU A 675 -17.63 25.53 2.33
CA GLU A 675 -17.44 26.88 1.84
C GLU A 675 -15.95 27.27 1.89
N PRO A 676 -15.47 28.05 0.92
CA PRO A 676 -14.14 28.61 0.99
C PRO A 676 -14.05 29.58 2.18
N PRO A 677 -12.90 29.65 2.88
CA PRO A 677 -12.69 30.69 3.88
C PRO A 677 -12.73 32.10 3.25
N ALA A 678 -12.94 33.14 4.05
CA ALA A 678 -13.10 34.52 3.58
C ALA A 678 -11.95 35.01 2.68
N SER A 679 -10.72 34.63 3.02
CA SER A 679 -9.48 34.90 2.25
C SER A 679 -9.47 34.26 0.84
N PHE A 680 -10.35 33.29 0.59
CA PHE A 680 -10.49 32.58 -0.68
C PHE A 680 -11.95 32.57 -1.19
N SER A 681 -12.77 33.54 -0.79
CA SER A 681 -14.21 33.62 -1.11
C SER A 681 -14.56 33.57 -2.60
N ALA A 682 -13.61 33.86 -3.50
CA ALA A 682 -13.78 33.73 -4.94
C ALA A 682 -13.74 32.28 -5.46
N ARG A 683 -13.34 31.29 -4.63
CA ARG A 683 -13.32 29.88 -5.01
C ARG A 683 -14.74 29.28 -4.95
N PRO A 684 -15.09 28.32 -5.82
CA PRO A 684 -16.37 27.65 -5.74
C PRO A 684 -16.49 26.81 -4.47
N VAL A 685 -17.74 26.62 -4.02
CA VAL A 685 -18.08 25.70 -2.92
C VAL A 685 -17.70 24.27 -3.33
N THR A 686 -17.17 23.50 -2.38
CA THR A 686 -16.92 22.07 -2.59
C THR A 686 -18.06 21.27 -2.01
N GLU A 687 -18.91 20.70 -2.87
CA GLU A 687 -19.97 19.79 -2.46
C GLU A 687 -19.89 18.45 -3.20
N GLN A 688 -19.58 17.37 -2.47
CA GLN A 688 -19.27 16.06 -3.03
C GLN A 688 -19.83 14.91 -2.20
N VAL A 689 -20.22 13.84 -2.91
CA VAL A 689 -20.55 12.53 -2.34
C VAL A 689 -19.55 11.51 -2.87
N ASN A 690 -19.02 10.68 -1.99
CA ASN A 690 -18.02 9.67 -2.31
C ASN A 690 -18.49 8.32 -1.79
N SER A 691 -18.66 7.35 -2.68
CA SER A 691 -19.12 6.00 -2.35
C SER A 691 -18.12 4.99 -2.88
N SER A 692 -17.80 3.96 -2.10
CA SER A 692 -16.96 2.85 -2.55
C SER A 692 -17.41 1.54 -1.94
N ALA A 693 -17.23 0.45 -2.66
CA ALA A 693 -17.56 -0.88 -2.20
C ALA A 693 -16.61 -1.91 -2.81
N TYR A 694 -16.23 -2.90 -2.00
CA TYR A 694 -15.59 -4.14 -2.40
C TYR A 694 -16.38 -5.28 -1.76
N PHE A 695 -16.90 -6.19 -2.58
CA PHE A 695 -17.76 -7.28 -2.13
C PHE A 695 -17.37 -8.62 -2.79
N PRO A 696 -17.13 -9.67 -1.98
CA PRO A 696 -17.05 -11.03 -2.50
C PRO A 696 -18.45 -11.49 -2.90
N ILE A 697 -18.61 -11.86 -4.17
CA ILE A 697 -19.85 -12.46 -4.71
C ILE A 697 -19.92 -13.93 -4.29
N ASN A 698 -18.78 -14.63 -4.35
CA ASN A 698 -18.60 -16.00 -3.89
C ASN A 698 -17.13 -16.23 -3.51
N GLY A 699 -16.70 -17.47 -3.28
CA GLY A 699 -15.34 -17.79 -2.84
C GLY A 699 -14.22 -17.40 -3.83
N ASN A 700 -14.54 -17.13 -5.10
CA ASN A 700 -13.54 -16.83 -6.13
C ASN A 700 -13.79 -15.50 -6.85
N TRP A 701 -15.01 -14.98 -6.84
CA TRP A 701 -15.36 -13.76 -7.55
C TRP A 701 -15.66 -12.63 -6.58
N SER A 702 -15.05 -11.47 -6.81
CA SER A 702 -15.37 -10.23 -6.13
C SER A 702 -15.71 -9.16 -7.17
N ALA A 703 -16.63 -8.26 -6.81
CA ALA A 703 -16.89 -7.05 -7.56
C ALA A 703 -16.62 -5.84 -6.68
N PHE A 704 -16.15 -4.77 -7.31
CA PHE A 704 -15.86 -3.54 -6.60
C PHE A 704 -16.13 -2.33 -7.48
N GLY A 705 -16.35 -1.21 -6.83
CA GLY A 705 -16.54 0.06 -7.50
C GLY A 705 -16.40 1.22 -6.54
N ALA A 706 -16.10 2.38 -7.11
CA ALA A 706 -16.04 3.63 -6.39
C ALA A 706 -16.52 4.76 -7.30
N VAL A 707 -17.28 5.68 -6.72
CA VAL A 707 -17.83 6.84 -7.41
C VAL A 707 -17.62 8.06 -6.53
N ARG A 708 -17.06 9.10 -7.11
CA ARG A 708 -16.97 10.43 -6.53
C ARG A 708 -17.82 11.38 -7.35
N TYR A 709 -18.91 11.86 -6.79
CA TYR A 709 -19.88 12.71 -7.45
C TYR A 709 -19.81 14.12 -6.90
N SER A 710 -19.72 15.12 -7.78
CA SER A 710 -19.77 16.53 -7.41
C SER A 710 -21.18 17.04 -7.62
N LEU A 711 -21.82 17.45 -6.52
CA LEU A 711 -23.19 17.97 -6.53
C LEU A 711 -23.23 19.35 -7.19
N GLU A 712 -22.16 20.15 -7.02
CA GLU A 712 -22.01 21.49 -7.61
C GLU A 712 -22.13 21.49 -9.14
N ILE A 713 -21.50 20.53 -9.83
CA ILE A 713 -21.51 20.43 -11.29
C ILE A 713 -22.48 19.36 -11.82
N GLY A 714 -23.19 18.64 -10.94
CA GLY A 714 -24.11 17.57 -11.32
C GLY A 714 -23.47 16.40 -12.09
N SER A 715 -22.20 16.07 -11.82
CA SER A 715 -21.45 15.05 -12.57
C SER A 715 -20.48 14.25 -11.69
N SER A 716 -20.18 13.01 -12.08
CA SER A 716 -19.14 12.21 -11.43
C SER A 716 -17.75 12.73 -11.79
N VAL A 717 -16.94 13.01 -10.79
CA VAL A 717 -15.54 13.43 -10.96
C VAL A 717 -14.67 12.22 -11.25
N GLU A 718 -14.91 11.10 -10.56
CA GLU A 718 -14.11 9.88 -10.69
C GLU A 718 -15.00 8.66 -10.49
N ASP A 719 -14.92 7.74 -11.43
CA ASP A 719 -15.66 6.49 -11.46
C ASP A 719 -14.68 5.33 -11.63
N MET A 720 -14.88 4.28 -10.85
CA MET A 720 -14.13 3.04 -10.94
C MET A 720 -15.11 1.87 -10.80
N ILE A 721 -14.97 0.89 -11.68
CA ILE A 721 -15.66 -0.40 -11.56
C ILE A 721 -14.69 -1.50 -11.96
N GLY A 722 -14.76 -2.62 -11.25
CA GLY A 722 -13.92 -3.76 -11.56
C GLY A 722 -14.44 -5.06 -11.03
N VAL A 723 -13.84 -6.12 -11.55
CA VAL A 723 -14.08 -7.50 -11.13
C VAL A 723 -12.74 -8.16 -10.83
N GLU A 724 -12.75 -8.99 -9.81
CA GLU A 724 -11.63 -9.82 -9.40
C GLU A 724 -12.06 -11.28 -9.46
N TYR A 725 -11.25 -12.09 -10.14
CA TYR A 725 -11.26 -13.53 -10.00
C TYR A 725 -10.03 -13.92 -9.19
N ASP A 726 -10.23 -14.55 -8.05
CA ASP A 726 -9.19 -15.05 -7.17
C ASP A 726 -9.37 -16.55 -6.91
N GLY A 727 -8.69 -17.36 -7.71
CA GLY A 727 -8.72 -18.82 -7.63
C GLY A 727 -7.62 -19.42 -6.75
N CYS A 728 -7.44 -20.74 -6.85
CA CYS A 728 -6.40 -21.48 -6.15
C CYS A 728 -5.00 -20.91 -6.36
N CYS A 729 -4.63 -20.72 -7.64
CA CYS A 729 -3.26 -20.40 -8.04
C CYS A 729 -3.18 -19.27 -9.09
N ILE A 730 -4.31 -18.70 -9.52
CA ILE A 730 -4.38 -17.56 -10.43
C ILE A 730 -5.28 -16.49 -9.82
N LYS A 731 -4.83 -15.23 -9.88
CA LYS A 731 -5.65 -14.05 -9.58
C LYS A 731 -5.65 -13.11 -10.79
N VAL A 732 -6.84 -12.64 -11.18
CA VAL A 732 -7.05 -11.72 -12.29
C VAL A 732 -7.91 -10.57 -11.82
N ARG A 733 -7.51 -9.33 -12.12
CA ARG A 733 -8.35 -8.15 -11.92
C ARG A 733 -8.47 -7.35 -13.19
N LEU A 734 -9.68 -6.89 -13.47
CA LEU A 734 -9.97 -5.96 -14.55
C LEU A 734 -10.65 -4.74 -13.95
N ILE A 735 -10.09 -3.57 -14.22
CA ILE A 735 -10.65 -2.29 -13.78
C ILE A 735 -10.91 -1.40 -14.99
N TYR A 736 -12.08 -0.80 -15.01
CA TYR A 736 -12.40 0.36 -15.83
C TYR A 736 -12.47 1.60 -14.94
N MET A 737 -11.82 2.66 -15.37
CA MET A 737 -11.85 3.95 -14.70
C MET A 737 -12.25 5.05 -15.67
N SER A 738 -12.98 6.04 -15.16
CA SER A 738 -13.34 7.26 -15.88
C SER A 738 -13.20 8.42 -14.92
N TYR A 739 -12.40 9.43 -15.26
CA TYR A 739 -12.21 10.60 -14.43
C TYR A 739 -12.31 11.87 -15.27
N LEU A 740 -12.82 12.94 -14.66
CA LEU A 740 -12.87 14.25 -15.27
C LEU A 740 -11.47 14.84 -15.34
N ASP A 741 -11.07 15.20 -16.55
CA ASP A 741 -9.93 16.07 -16.80
C ASP A 741 -10.48 17.48 -17.08
N ALA A 742 -10.03 18.44 -16.29
CA ALA A 742 -10.32 19.84 -16.57
C ALA A 742 -9.30 20.29 -17.62
N LEU A 743 -9.76 20.63 -18.84
CA LEU A 743 -8.89 21.27 -19.82
C LEU A 743 -8.36 22.59 -19.23
N ARG A 744 -7.08 22.60 -18.86
CA ARG A 744 -6.40 23.76 -18.25
C ARG A 744 -5.94 24.81 -19.28
N ASP A 745 -6.44 24.75 -20.51
CA ASP A 745 -5.99 25.61 -21.63
C ASP A 745 -6.76 26.92 -21.80
N ALA A 746 -7.51 27.35 -20.78
CA ALA A 746 -8.14 28.65 -20.82
C ALA A 746 -7.32 29.69 -20.06
N GLU A 747 -6.66 30.61 -20.79
CA GLU A 747 -6.12 31.89 -20.29
C GLU A 747 -7.19 32.84 -19.70
N PHE A 748 -8.40 32.34 -19.43
CA PHE A 748 -9.52 33.14 -18.93
C PHE A 748 -10.31 32.30 -17.93
N PHE A 749 -10.84 32.96 -16.89
CA PHE A 749 -11.98 32.45 -16.12
C PHE A 749 -13.13 32.16 -17.09
N VAL A 750 -13.20 30.94 -17.63
CA VAL A 750 -14.37 30.45 -18.35
C VAL A 750 -15.40 30.11 -17.29
N SER A 751 -16.61 30.63 -17.42
CA SER A 751 -17.71 30.36 -16.51
C SER A 751 -18.07 28.87 -16.42
N GLU A 752 -17.70 28.07 -17.43
CA GLU A 752 -17.83 26.62 -17.44
C GLU A 752 -16.57 26.01 -18.09
N PRO A 753 -15.72 25.28 -17.35
CA PRO A 753 -14.59 24.58 -17.96
C PRO A 753 -15.09 23.52 -18.94
N GLU A 754 -14.42 23.37 -20.09
CA GLU A 754 -14.70 22.26 -21.00
C GLU A 754 -14.20 20.96 -20.34
N LEU A 755 -15.16 20.22 -19.76
CA LEU A 755 -14.91 19.00 -19.00
C LEU A 755 -14.76 17.81 -19.95
N VAL A 756 -13.54 17.31 -20.11
CA VAL A 756 -13.26 16.09 -20.87
C VAL A 756 -13.15 14.91 -19.90
N ARG A 757 -13.48 13.70 -20.36
CA ARG A 757 -13.30 12.48 -19.57
C ARG A 757 -12.18 11.65 -20.13
N ASP A 758 -11.21 11.37 -19.27
CA ASP A 758 -10.24 10.33 -19.51
C ASP A 758 -10.80 8.98 -19.08
N ARG A 759 -10.45 7.95 -19.84
CA ARG A 759 -10.85 6.57 -19.57
C ARG A 759 -9.63 5.68 -19.56
N ALA A 760 -9.57 4.76 -18.61
CA ALA A 760 -8.48 3.82 -18.48
C ALA A 760 -9.00 2.42 -18.22
N PHE A 761 -8.38 1.45 -18.88
CA PHE A 761 -8.50 0.02 -18.59
C PHE A 761 -7.19 -0.45 -17.96
N GLN A 762 -7.30 -1.09 -16.80
CA GLN A 762 -6.17 -1.64 -16.06
C GLN A 762 -6.39 -3.13 -15.87
N PHE A 763 -5.32 -3.90 -16.01
CA PHE A 763 -5.36 -5.34 -15.92
C PHE A 763 -4.26 -5.84 -14.98
N GLN A 764 -4.64 -6.72 -14.06
CA GLN A 764 -3.72 -7.40 -13.16
C GLN A 764 -3.84 -8.90 -13.37
N PHE A 765 -2.71 -9.58 -13.42
CA PHE A 765 -2.66 -11.03 -13.53
C PHE A 765 -1.52 -11.57 -12.68
N VAL A 766 -1.86 -12.46 -11.75
CA VAL A 766 -0.93 -13.03 -10.78
C VAL A 766 -1.02 -14.53 -10.81
N LEU A 767 0.13 -15.17 -11.02
CA LEU A 767 0.37 -16.58 -10.80
C LEU A 767 0.85 -16.74 -9.35
N LYS A 768 -0.02 -17.21 -8.44
CA LYS A 768 0.32 -17.31 -7.02
C LYS A 768 1.50 -18.27 -6.82
N GLY A 769 2.49 -17.84 -6.05
CA GLY A 769 3.75 -18.57 -5.86
C GLY A 769 4.85 -18.24 -6.88
N LEU A 770 4.50 -17.64 -8.03
CA LEU A 770 5.48 -17.21 -9.04
C LEU A 770 5.57 -15.67 -9.16
N GLY A 771 4.45 -14.98 -8.95
CA GLY A 771 4.30 -13.52 -9.02
C GLY A 771 3.35 -13.08 -10.14
N GLY A 772 3.31 -11.79 -10.45
CA GLY A 772 2.35 -11.25 -11.42
C GLY A 772 2.60 -9.80 -11.80
N PHE A 773 1.86 -9.35 -12.81
CA PHE A 773 1.87 -7.97 -13.29
C PHE A 773 0.59 -7.21 -12.91
N GLY A 774 0.65 -5.87 -12.98
CA GLY A 774 -0.50 -5.00 -12.72
C GLY A 774 -0.54 -4.41 -11.30
N ASN A 775 0.59 -4.21 -10.64
CA ASN A 775 0.65 -3.62 -9.28
C ASN A 775 -0.01 -2.22 -9.21
N ARG A 776 -0.14 -1.56 -10.36
CA ARG A 776 -0.89 -0.31 -10.50
C ARG A 776 -2.36 -0.43 -10.10
N VAL A 777 -3.00 -1.57 -10.38
CA VAL A 777 -4.39 -1.87 -9.99
C VAL A 777 -4.56 -1.78 -8.47
N ASP A 778 -3.62 -2.33 -7.72
CA ASP A 778 -3.63 -2.29 -6.26
C ASP A 778 -3.57 -0.85 -5.72
N ASN A 779 -2.72 -0.01 -6.31
CA ASN A 779 -2.57 1.38 -5.92
C ASN A 779 -3.86 2.19 -6.20
N LEU A 780 -4.45 2.00 -7.38
CA LEU A 780 -5.70 2.68 -7.77
C LEU A 780 -6.88 2.26 -6.88
N MET A 781 -6.96 0.98 -6.51
CA MET A 781 -7.97 0.50 -5.57
C MET A 781 -7.77 1.09 -4.16
N GLN A 782 -6.51 1.24 -3.70
CA GLN A 782 -6.24 1.88 -2.41
C GLN A 782 -6.59 3.37 -2.39
N ASP A 783 -6.37 4.09 -3.50
CA ASP A 783 -6.77 5.49 -3.66
C ASP A 783 -8.30 5.66 -3.62
N MET A 784 -9.04 4.76 -4.26
CA MET A 784 -10.49 4.89 -4.48
C MET A 784 -11.36 4.18 -3.43
N ILE A 785 -10.89 3.08 -2.84
CA ILE A 785 -11.62 2.25 -1.87
C ILE A 785 -10.94 2.36 -0.51
N ARG A 786 -11.49 3.22 0.35
CA ARG A 786 -10.92 3.45 1.67
C ARG A 786 -10.90 2.18 2.51
N GLY A 787 -9.73 1.85 3.06
CA GLY A 787 -9.55 0.70 3.94
C GLY A 787 -9.32 -0.63 3.21
N PHE A 788 -9.26 -0.61 1.87
CA PHE A 788 -8.71 -1.69 1.07
C PHE A 788 -7.20 -1.82 1.31
N ASN A 789 -6.70 -3.04 1.36
CA ASN A 789 -5.27 -3.34 1.48
C ASN A 789 -4.95 -4.51 0.57
N ALA A 790 -4.08 -4.27 -0.42
CA ALA A 790 -3.71 -5.28 -1.41
C ALA A 790 -2.86 -6.43 -0.85
N LYS A 791 -2.20 -6.21 0.29
CA LYS A 791 -1.31 -7.20 0.94
C LYS A 791 -2.04 -8.07 1.97
N ARG A 792 -3.35 -7.89 2.12
CA ARG A 792 -4.15 -8.61 3.10
C ARG A 792 -4.68 -9.91 2.53
#